data_AF-A0A8H6NEQ8-F1
#
_entry.id   AF-A0A8H6NEQ8-F1
#
_cell.length_a   1.000
_cell.length_b   1.000
_cell.length_c   1.000
_cell.angle_alpha   90.00
_cell.angle_beta   90.00
_cell.angle_gamma   90.00
#
_symmetry.space_group_name_H-M   'P 1'
#
loop_
_entity.id
_entity.type
_entity.pdbx_description
1 polymer ?
#
loop_
_entity_poly.entity_id
_entity_poly.type
_entity_poly.pdbx_seq_one_letter_code
_entity_poly.pdbx_strand_id
1 'polypeptide(L)'
;MAAHGGNGEPTVGSGEPRQKGRATPETIRIGCIAMVNKEGVPRRAEILSIKETKSGRQFYCNFDNFNKRLDEWVPTSRIDFEQDVEWPNPEKDKPKDAKSKKGTATSKKQVSKKSQKRPAKREQSAPSETATPHPWSEFVESQSRKMTPTAEESQAQTPATGEASATPAAAGDEMDIDGEEVDQKKDLNGFSREEEIEKLRTHGSMTQNPAEISRIRNISKVQFGKNDLFPWYFSPYPEAFNQEDVIYICEFCLGYYGDEKAFSRHRRKCTLQHPPGNEIYRDDSVSFFEIDGRRQRTYCRNLCLLSKMFLDHKTLYYDVDPFLFYVMASRDAKGCHIIGYFSKEKESADGYNVACILTLPQYQRKGYGRLLIQFSYELSKIEGKLGSPEKPLSDLGLLSYRQYWGENILDLLVGYNEREEKATIEAISSQLAIIPQDVEHTLQALKMQVYHKGEHKIVIPEKLIQQREKQKVKQKRLIDPAKIQWKPPVFTASTRTWGCPRKKVMNCSVARLSIARTLTQLPHPPRPLTRIAPPRAGTATGTHTSRPATTTADTRRQPFSTLSPGSAKMNVPRRKKPINLLRGWPAPSLLPASALSQAAATALADPATYVPGLQYGPDPGFQPLREAVANWLAEFYPRASPAYESSSSSAKETKDEEHHDPDVSRICVTGGASQNLACILQSFTDPLYTQNVWMVAPCYFLACPIFADAGFDGRLRAVPEDEEGVDIEYLRRGLEAAEGKGSEERFKQAKNRKLYRHVIYLVPTCSNPTGKTMSLRRRYELVALARKHDALLVTDDVYDMLQWPVNSNTSTLSGYSQSMRLPRLVDIDRAMGVPSSSFGNAVSNGSFSKIVGPGMRTGWAEASPAFTYGLSQTGSTCSGGAPSQFSAMVVAEYMKQGELRRQLDEVTRPALARRHALMMRALREHVQGPLGGGVVLREVALKGEEHYGGYFVWFSLPEGMSSREAAVRAKDTEDLVIGHGGQFEVHGDEEAARFGREIRLCFSWEPEEDIVEGVERLGRVLKAMKEGGEWKSTIALDVDNVK
;
A
#
# COMPACT_ATOMS: atom_id res chain seq x y z
N MET A 1 9.95 3.66 -47.60
CA MET A 1 9.95 4.92 -48.36
C MET A 1 8.52 5.30 -48.71
N ALA A 2 8.31 6.48 -49.29
CA ALA A 2 7.02 7.15 -49.46
C ALA A 2 6.36 7.56 -48.12
N ALA A 3 5.50 8.58 -48.18
CA ALA A 3 4.87 9.19 -47.02
C ALA A 3 3.44 9.64 -47.37
N HIS A 4 2.54 9.53 -46.39
CA HIS A 4 1.32 10.31 -46.34
C HIS A 4 1.29 11.06 -45.02
N GLY A 5 1.15 12.39 -45.09
CA GLY A 5 0.83 13.24 -43.96
C GLY A 5 -0.47 13.98 -44.25
N GLY A 6 -1.26 14.25 -43.21
CA GLY A 6 -2.52 14.98 -43.34
C GLY A 6 -3.38 14.86 -42.08
N ASN A 7 -3.52 15.98 -41.37
CA ASN A 7 -4.60 16.27 -40.42
C ASN A 7 -4.81 15.27 -39.25
N GLY A 8 -3.74 14.93 -38.55
CA GLY A 8 -3.83 14.60 -37.12
C GLY A 8 -3.56 15.84 -36.27
N GLU A 9 -4.35 16.08 -35.22
CA GLU A 9 -3.98 17.08 -34.20
C GLU A 9 -2.71 16.64 -33.46
N PRO A 10 -1.85 17.57 -33.01
CA PRO A 10 -0.64 17.23 -32.26
C PRO A 10 -1.00 16.53 -30.95
N THR A 11 -0.52 15.30 -30.76
CA THR A 11 -0.87 14.47 -29.59
C THR A 11 0.02 14.76 -28.38
N VAL A 12 1.11 15.48 -28.57
CA VAL A 12 1.95 16.04 -27.51
C VAL A 12 1.88 17.57 -27.52
N GLY A 13 1.76 18.14 -26.32
CA GLY A 13 1.40 19.53 -26.13
C GLY A 13 -0.08 19.74 -25.80
N SER A 14 -0.32 20.80 -25.04
CA SER A 14 -1.64 21.36 -24.77
C SER A 14 -2.11 22.19 -25.97
N GLY A 15 -3.42 22.17 -26.30
CA GLY A 15 -4.00 22.99 -27.37
C GLY A 15 -4.01 24.52 -27.13
N GLU A 16 -3.36 25.00 -26.05
CA GLU A 16 -3.05 26.42 -25.85
C GLU A 16 -1.72 26.76 -26.55
N PRO A 17 -1.57 27.95 -27.17
CA PRO A 17 -0.34 28.35 -27.84
C PRO A 17 0.85 28.45 -26.86
N ARG A 18 1.85 27.59 -27.05
CA ARG A 18 3.10 27.56 -26.28
C ARG A 18 4.13 28.55 -26.82
N GLN A 19 4.97 29.11 -25.94
CA GLN A 19 6.07 30.00 -26.33
C GLN A 19 7.20 29.21 -27.00
N LYS A 20 7.78 29.76 -28.07
CA LYS A 20 8.94 29.18 -28.77
C LYS A 20 10.23 29.94 -28.45
N GLY A 21 11.34 29.21 -28.39
CA GLY A 21 12.68 29.80 -28.35
C GLY A 21 13.77 28.76 -28.13
N ARG A 22 15.02 29.12 -28.45
CA ARG A 22 16.18 28.23 -28.33
C ARG A 22 16.40 27.70 -26.91
N ALA A 23 16.74 26.42 -26.83
CA ALA A 23 17.24 25.75 -25.62
C ALA A 23 18.68 25.27 -25.81
N THR A 24 19.34 24.98 -24.69
CA THR A 24 20.63 24.27 -24.64
C THR A 24 20.44 22.97 -23.84
N PRO A 25 21.41 22.03 -23.84
CA PRO A 25 21.35 20.82 -23.03
C PRO A 25 21.15 21.08 -21.52
N GLU A 26 21.53 22.27 -21.04
CA GLU A 26 21.40 22.72 -19.66
C GLU A 26 20.01 23.35 -19.40
N THR A 27 19.55 24.25 -20.28
CA THR A 27 18.34 25.06 -20.05
C THR A 27 17.03 24.33 -20.32
N ILE A 28 17.05 23.25 -21.11
CA ILE A 28 15.86 22.45 -21.45
C ILE A 28 15.23 21.79 -20.21
N ARG A 29 13.89 21.76 -20.16
CA ARG A 29 13.10 21.35 -18.98
C ARG A 29 12.11 20.24 -19.30
N ILE A 30 11.56 19.63 -18.26
CA ILE A 30 10.41 18.73 -18.36
C ILE A 30 9.20 19.54 -18.85
N GLY A 31 8.41 18.98 -19.77
CA GLY A 31 7.29 19.66 -20.45
C GLY A 31 7.69 20.47 -21.68
N CYS A 32 8.99 20.59 -22.00
CA CYS A 32 9.42 21.15 -23.28
C CYS A 32 9.14 20.17 -24.43
N ILE A 33 8.77 20.69 -25.60
CA ILE A 33 8.67 19.93 -26.84
C ILE A 33 9.82 20.35 -27.76
N ALA A 34 10.61 19.37 -28.19
CA ALA A 34 11.78 19.56 -29.04
C ALA A 34 11.72 18.64 -30.27
N MET A 35 12.57 18.92 -31.27
CA MET A 35 12.80 17.99 -32.38
C MET A 35 13.85 16.96 -31.95
N VAL A 36 13.48 15.68 -32.00
CA VAL A 36 14.29 14.56 -31.54
C VAL A 36 14.43 13.55 -32.67
N ASN A 37 15.66 13.20 -33.03
CA ASN A 37 15.94 12.22 -34.08
C ASN A 37 15.53 10.82 -33.61
N LYS A 38 14.63 10.15 -34.36
CA LYS A 38 14.19 8.78 -34.15
C LYS A 38 14.28 8.00 -35.46
N GLU A 39 15.00 6.88 -35.45
CA GLU A 39 15.24 6.02 -36.62
C GLU A 39 15.85 6.78 -37.82
N GLY A 40 16.61 7.85 -37.57
CA GLY A 40 17.23 8.71 -38.59
C GLY A 40 16.37 9.91 -39.00
N VAL A 41 15.12 10.01 -38.53
CA VAL A 41 14.18 11.08 -38.89
C VAL A 41 13.95 12.02 -37.69
N PRO A 42 14.09 13.36 -37.85
CA PRO A 42 13.73 14.30 -36.79
C PRO A 42 12.22 14.31 -36.58
N ARG A 43 11.75 14.11 -35.33
CA ARG A 43 10.33 14.08 -34.97
C ARG A 43 10.07 14.94 -33.74
N ARG A 44 8.91 15.61 -33.69
CA ARG A 44 8.45 16.40 -32.55
C ARG A 44 8.20 15.48 -31.34
N ALA A 45 8.72 15.83 -30.17
CA ALA A 45 8.62 15.00 -28.96
C ALA A 45 8.64 15.83 -27.67
N GLU A 46 7.80 15.46 -26.70
CA GLU A 46 7.72 16.09 -25.37
C GLU A 46 8.63 15.38 -24.36
N ILE A 47 9.42 16.16 -23.62
CA ILE A 47 10.35 15.67 -22.61
C ILE A 47 9.60 15.47 -21.30
N LEU A 48 9.31 14.21 -20.97
CA LEU A 48 8.59 13.82 -19.76
C LEU A 48 9.49 13.60 -18.55
N SER A 49 10.80 13.39 -18.76
CA SER A 49 11.77 13.21 -17.67
C SER A 49 13.20 13.51 -18.12
N ILE A 50 14.10 13.74 -17.17
CA ILE A 50 15.52 13.96 -17.39
C ILE A 50 16.28 13.15 -16.33
N LYS A 51 17.31 12.39 -16.72
CA LYS A 51 18.21 11.70 -15.81
C LYS A 51 19.68 11.95 -16.16
N GLU A 52 20.52 11.85 -15.15
CA GLU A 52 21.97 11.85 -15.32
C GLU A 52 22.49 10.40 -15.28
N THR A 53 23.35 10.08 -16.24
CA THR A 53 23.98 8.77 -16.44
C THR A 53 25.47 8.95 -16.62
N LYS A 54 26.25 7.85 -16.59
CA LYS A 54 27.71 7.92 -16.81
C LYS A 54 28.07 8.44 -18.21
N SER A 55 27.21 8.26 -19.21
CA SER A 55 27.37 8.84 -20.56
C SER A 55 26.94 10.32 -20.66
N GLY A 56 26.32 10.89 -19.63
CA GLY A 56 25.85 12.29 -19.61
C GLY A 56 24.34 12.41 -19.34
N ARG A 57 23.73 13.51 -19.81
CA ARG A 57 22.30 13.81 -19.64
C ARG A 57 21.48 12.99 -20.64
N GLN A 58 20.47 12.27 -20.15
CA GLN A 58 19.49 11.54 -20.95
C GLN A 58 18.08 12.08 -20.70
N PHE A 59 17.27 12.11 -21.75
CA PHE A 59 15.92 12.69 -21.75
C PHE A 59 14.90 11.60 -22.09
N TYR A 60 13.80 11.53 -21.34
CA TYR A 60 12.70 10.61 -21.60
C TYR A 60 11.68 11.30 -22.49
N CYS A 61 11.52 10.81 -23.73
CA CYS A 61 10.80 11.52 -24.79
C CYS A 61 9.58 10.73 -25.27
N ASN A 62 8.40 11.34 -25.15
CA ASN A 62 7.17 10.88 -25.80
C ASN A 62 7.07 11.54 -27.18
N PHE A 63 6.87 10.76 -28.24
CA PHE A 63 6.94 11.26 -29.63
C PHE A 63 5.55 11.51 -30.20
N ASP A 64 5.40 12.60 -30.96
CA ASP A 64 4.12 13.01 -31.53
C ASP A 64 3.56 11.93 -32.47
N ASN A 65 2.30 11.54 -32.23
CA ASN A 65 1.59 10.43 -32.87
C ASN A 65 2.22 9.03 -32.65
N PHE A 66 2.97 8.80 -31.56
CA PHE A 66 3.40 7.48 -31.11
C PHE A 66 2.67 7.02 -29.83
N ASN A 67 2.50 5.70 -29.69
CA ASN A 67 2.07 5.08 -28.44
C ASN A 67 3.18 5.16 -27.38
N LYS A 68 2.83 5.51 -26.14
CA LYS A 68 3.76 5.65 -25.00
C LYS A 68 4.65 4.42 -24.72
N ARG A 69 4.23 3.22 -25.16
CA ARG A 69 5.09 2.01 -25.13
C ARG A 69 6.35 2.12 -26.02
N LEU A 70 6.42 3.13 -26.89
CA LEU A 70 7.53 3.45 -27.79
C LEU A 70 8.31 4.70 -27.36
N ASP A 71 8.08 5.21 -26.14
CA ASP A 71 8.82 6.34 -25.57
C ASP A 71 10.34 6.08 -25.55
N GLU A 72 11.11 7.14 -25.79
CA GLU A 72 12.57 7.21 -25.90
C GLU A 72 13.31 7.36 -24.55
N TRP A 73 14.51 6.80 -24.36
CA TRP A 73 15.55 7.47 -23.53
C TRP A 73 16.62 7.91 -24.53
N VAL A 74 16.71 9.22 -24.80
CA VAL A 74 17.66 9.76 -25.78
C VAL A 74 18.84 10.44 -25.08
N PRO A 75 20.08 10.26 -25.57
CA PRO A 75 21.20 11.11 -25.18
C PRO A 75 21.01 12.52 -25.78
N THR A 76 21.68 13.52 -25.19
CA THR A 76 21.73 14.91 -25.68
C THR A 76 21.95 15.00 -27.20
N SER A 77 22.83 14.17 -27.77
CA SER A 77 23.19 14.19 -29.21
C SER A 77 22.08 13.74 -30.18
N ARG A 78 20.91 13.29 -29.68
CA ARG A 78 19.72 13.00 -30.50
C ARG A 78 18.65 14.09 -30.45
N ILE A 79 18.84 15.15 -29.66
CA ILE A 79 17.97 16.33 -29.65
C ILE A 79 18.59 17.40 -30.57
N ASP A 80 17.77 17.97 -31.43
CA ASP A 80 18.13 19.14 -32.24
C ASP A 80 17.92 20.41 -31.39
N PHE A 81 19.02 21.13 -31.15
CA PHE A 81 19.05 22.40 -30.43
C PHE A 81 19.26 23.61 -31.36
N GLU A 82 19.37 23.41 -32.67
CA GLU A 82 19.47 24.51 -33.65
C GLU A 82 18.10 25.13 -33.91
N GLN A 83 17.05 24.29 -33.86
CA GLN A 83 15.63 24.65 -33.91
C GLN A 83 15.10 25.16 -32.55
N ASP A 84 14.08 26.01 -32.58
CA ASP A 84 13.39 26.48 -31.37
C ASP A 84 12.55 25.37 -30.72
N VAL A 85 12.62 25.25 -29.40
CA VAL A 85 11.75 24.36 -28.62
C VAL A 85 10.48 25.10 -28.18
N GLU A 86 9.39 24.36 -27.98
CA GLU A 86 8.17 24.87 -27.36
C GLU A 86 8.25 24.67 -25.84
N TRP A 87 8.16 25.75 -25.08
CA TRP A 87 8.24 25.73 -23.62
C TRP A 87 6.86 25.40 -22.99
N PRO A 88 6.82 24.73 -21.83
CA PRO A 88 5.57 24.48 -21.12
C PRO A 88 4.93 25.80 -20.66
N ASN A 89 3.59 25.88 -20.76
CA ASN A 89 2.86 27.03 -20.22
C ASN A 89 3.02 27.09 -18.69
N PRO A 90 3.13 28.29 -18.09
CA PRO A 90 3.14 28.42 -16.63
C PRO A 90 1.79 27.94 -16.06
N GLU A 91 1.85 27.21 -14.95
CA GLU A 91 0.65 26.78 -14.24
C GLU A 91 -0.16 27.99 -13.77
N LYS A 92 -1.48 27.95 -13.97
CA LYS A 92 -2.38 29.05 -13.56
C LYS A 92 -2.57 28.99 -12.04
N ASP A 93 -1.83 29.83 -11.33
CA ASP A 93 -2.03 30.11 -9.90
C ASP A 93 -3.51 30.30 -9.59
N LYS A 94 -4.02 29.58 -8.57
CA LYS A 94 -5.38 29.81 -8.07
C LYS A 94 -5.44 31.24 -7.48
N PRO A 95 -6.37 32.11 -7.90
CA PRO A 95 -6.42 33.48 -7.42
C PRO A 95 -6.51 33.58 -5.89
N LYS A 96 -5.66 34.42 -5.30
CA LYS A 96 -5.76 34.83 -3.89
C LYS A 96 -6.68 36.05 -3.81
N ASP A 97 -7.81 35.93 -3.13
CA ASP A 97 -8.73 37.07 -2.94
C ASP A 97 -8.12 38.16 -2.06
N ALA A 98 -7.72 39.26 -2.69
CA ALA A 98 -7.15 40.43 -2.03
C ALA A 98 -8.22 41.52 -1.80
N LYS A 99 -8.33 41.99 -0.55
CA LYS A 99 -9.29 43.03 -0.13
C LYS A 99 -9.01 44.38 -0.79
N SER A 100 -10.04 45.04 -1.33
CA SER A 100 -10.01 46.48 -1.66
C SER A 100 -11.21 47.21 -1.03
N LYS A 101 -11.07 48.51 -0.74
CA LYS A 101 -12.05 49.31 0.04
C LYS A 101 -12.74 50.38 -0.80
N LYS A 102 -14.06 50.52 -0.59
CA LYS A 102 -14.93 51.72 -0.68
C LYS A 102 -14.64 52.82 -1.73
N GLY A 103 -15.67 53.12 -2.53
CA GLY A 103 -16.00 54.48 -3.01
C GLY A 103 -15.74 54.73 -4.52
N THR A 104 -16.52 55.55 -5.24
CA THR A 104 -17.80 56.23 -4.91
C THR A 104 -18.64 56.43 -6.19
N ALA A 105 -19.93 56.70 -6.07
CA ALA A 105 -20.95 56.61 -7.12
C ALA A 105 -20.90 57.63 -8.29
N THR A 106 -21.55 57.26 -9.41
CA THR A 106 -22.52 58.11 -10.13
C THR A 106 -23.48 57.25 -10.98
N SER A 107 -24.55 57.83 -11.56
CA SER A 107 -25.75 57.05 -11.97
C SER A 107 -26.56 57.66 -13.15
N LYS A 108 -27.15 56.78 -13.99
CA LYS A 108 -28.45 56.87 -14.69
C LYS A 108 -28.79 55.45 -15.25
N LYS A 109 -29.94 54.79 -14.97
CA LYS A 109 -31.36 55.03 -15.38
C LYS A 109 -31.58 54.89 -16.91
N GLN A 110 -32.55 54.14 -17.46
CA GLN A 110 -33.92 53.74 -17.01
C GLN A 110 -34.42 52.38 -17.61
N VAL A 111 -35.60 51.75 -17.34
CA VAL A 111 -36.58 51.61 -16.21
C VAL A 111 -37.61 50.46 -16.53
N SER A 112 -37.84 49.50 -15.60
CA SER A 112 -39.05 48.63 -15.44
C SER A 112 -39.38 47.52 -16.48
N LYS A 113 -40.26 46.52 -16.25
CA LYS A 113 -41.19 46.12 -15.13
C LYS A 113 -40.93 44.63 -14.75
N LYS A 114 -41.03 44.15 -13.48
CA LYS A 114 -42.23 43.81 -12.66
C LYS A 114 -43.26 42.92 -13.38
N SER A 115 -43.82 41.86 -12.77
CA SER A 115 -44.33 41.76 -11.37
C SER A 115 -44.09 40.43 -10.62
N GLN A 116 -44.40 40.42 -9.32
CA GLN A 116 -44.37 39.27 -8.39
C GLN A 116 -45.80 38.82 -8.02
N LYS A 117 -45.98 37.63 -7.42
CA LYS A 117 -46.56 37.49 -6.05
C LYS A 117 -46.59 36.05 -5.49
N ARG A 118 -46.42 35.94 -4.17
CA ARG A 118 -46.94 34.88 -3.27
C ARG A 118 -48.12 35.45 -2.46
N PRO A 119 -48.91 34.59 -1.81
CA PRO A 119 -49.40 34.85 -0.45
C PRO A 119 -48.98 33.76 0.56
N ALA A 120 -49.37 33.91 1.85
CA ALA A 120 -49.18 32.94 2.95
C ALA A 120 -50.05 33.30 4.17
N LYS A 121 -50.47 32.30 4.97
CA LYS A 121 -51.14 32.27 6.32
C LYS A 121 -52.09 31.04 6.38
N ARG A 122 -52.54 30.46 7.52
CA ARG A 122 -52.07 30.33 8.94
C ARG A 122 -52.98 29.27 9.66
N GLU A 123 -52.74 29.01 10.95
CA GLU A 123 -53.55 28.23 11.93
C GLU A 123 -53.46 26.68 11.79
N GLN A 124 -53.06 25.93 12.84
CA GLN A 124 -53.76 25.46 14.08
C GLN A 124 -54.76 24.31 13.80
N SER A 125 -54.86 23.20 14.57
CA SER A 125 -54.17 22.74 15.81
C SER A 125 -54.17 21.20 15.94
N ALA A 126 -53.44 20.66 16.93
CA ALA A 126 -53.36 19.22 17.31
C ALA A 126 -54.46 18.83 18.33
N PRO A 127 -54.59 17.57 18.84
CA PRO A 127 -53.80 16.33 18.62
C PRO A 127 -54.69 15.19 18.02
N SER A 128 -54.52 13.86 18.16
CA SER A 128 -53.59 12.94 18.87
C SER A 128 -53.40 11.64 18.00
N GLU A 129 -53.12 10.38 18.41
CA GLU A 129 -53.04 9.63 19.69
C GLU A 129 -52.05 8.41 19.58
N THR A 130 -52.40 7.23 20.13
CA THR A 130 -51.51 6.07 20.37
C THR A 130 -51.91 4.77 19.62
N ALA A 131 -50.92 3.97 19.20
CA ALA A 131 -50.69 2.56 19.64
C ALA A 131 -49.99 1.66 18.59
N THR A 132 -48.74 1.27 18.89
CA THR A 132 -48.04 0.04 18.41
C THR A 132 -48.47 -1.18 19.27
N PRO A 133 -48.24 -2.47 18.88
CA PRO A 133 -46.99 -3.01 18.29
C PRO A 133 -47.11 -4.10 17.20
N HIS A 134 -45.94 -4.55 16.71
CA HIS A 134 -45.74 -5.77 15.91
C HIS A 134 -45.89 -7.07 16.73
N PRO A 135 -45.90 -8.25 16.10
CA PRO A 135 -44.61 -8.95 15.86
C PRO A 135 -44.41 -9.47 14.41
N TRP A 136 -43.26 -10.11 14.18
CA TRP A 136 -42.79 -10.70 12.90
C TRP A 136 -42.71 -12.25 13.00
N SER A 137 -42.26 -12.91 11.90
CA SER A 137 -42.01 -14.37 11.72
C SER A 137 -43.27 -15.22 11.37
N GLU A 138 -43.21 -16.36 10.65
CA GLU A 138 -42.06 -17.11 10.08
C GLU A 138 -42.41 -17.96 8.82
N PHE A 139 -41.59 -18.97 8.50
CA PHE A 139 -41.54 -19.87 7.31
C PHE A 139 -42.57 -21.04 7.34
N VAL A 140 -42.89 -21.87 6.31
CA VAL A 140 -42.73 -22.03 4.81
C VAL A 140 -43.77 -23.14 4.38
N GLU A 141 -43.88 -23.80 3.20
CA GLU A 141 -43.20 -23.89 1.88
C GLU A 141 -44.18 -24.51 0.83
N SER A 142 -43.83 -24.45 -0.46
CA SER A 142 -44.07 -25.45 -1.52
C SER A 142 -45.45 -25.55 -2.24
N GLN A 143 -45.39 -25.34 -3.57
CA GLN A 143 -46.10 -26.06 -4.67
C GLN A 143 -47.63 -26.31 -4.58
N SER A 144 -48.45 -26.06 -5.62
CA SER A 144 -48.34 -26.75 -6.93
C SER A 144 -49.45 -26.36 -7.95
N ARG A 145 -49.22 -26.66 -9.24
CA ARG A 145 -50.19 -26.77 -10.39
C ARG A 145 -51.03 -25.52 -10.78
N LYS A 146 -50.78 -24.91 -11.95
CA LYS A 146 -51.27 -25.24 -13.33
C LYS A 146 -52.77 -24.96 -13.59
N MET A 147 -53.10 -24.04 -14.53
CA MET A 147 -53.51 -24.33 -15.93
C MET A 147 -53.69 -23.05 -16.79
N THR A 148 -53.81 -23.22 -18.12
CA THR A 148 -53.89 -22.18 -19.19
C THR A 148 -55.29 -22.03 -19.79
N PRO A 149 -55.56 -20.94 -20.54
CA PRO A 149 -55.58 -20.98 -22.04
C PRO A 149 -54.82 -19.75 -22.65
N THR A 150 -54.33 -19.62 -23.90
CA THR A 150 -54.67 -20.04 -25.30
C THR A 150 -55.90 -19.37 -25.92
N ALA A 151 -55.95 -18.90 -27.20
CA ALA A 151 -54.96 -18.56 -28.25
C ALA A 151 -55.69 -17.77 -29.40
N GLU A 152 -55.07 -17.63 -30.60
CA GLU A 152 -55.65 -17.18 -31.91
C GLU A 152 -55.90 -15.66 -32.14
N GLU A 153 -56.01 -15.06 -33.35
CA GLU A 153 -55.26 -15.02 -34.66
C GLU A 153 -56.10 -14.13 -35.66
N SER A 154 -55.68 -13.53 -36.81
CA SER A 154 -54.46 -12.82 -37.28
C SER A 154 -54.74 -12.05 -38.62
N GLN A 155 -53.70 -11.59 -39.35
CA GLN A 155 -53.69 -10.98 -40.73
C GLN A 155 -54.25 -9.52 -40.85
N ALA A 156 -53.55 -8.51 -41.44
CA ALA A 156 -53.14 -8.20 -42.85
C ALA A 156 -54.25 -7.46 -43.68
N GLN A 157 -54.04 -6.58 -44.68
CA GLN A 157 -52.89 -6.34 -45.59
C GLN A 157 -53.02 -5.01 -46.45
N THR A 158 -51.96 -4.21 -46.65
CA THR A 158 -51.65 -3.32 -47.84
C THR A 158 -52.65 -2.19 -48.28
N PRO A 159 -52.41 -1.33 -49.34
CA PRO A 159 -51.27 -1.14 -50.28
C PRO A 159 -50.67 0.31 -50.35
N ALA A 160 -49.94 0.67 -51.43
CA ALA A 160 -49.07 1.88 -51.53
C ALA A 160 -48.95 2.51 -52.96
N THR A 161 -48.28 3.68 -53.04
CA THR A 161 -47.64 4.42 -54.18
C THR A 161 -46.61 5.41 -53.57
N GLY A 162 -45.66 6.12 -54.24
CA GLY A 162 -45.33 6.43 -55.65
C GLY A 162 -45.29 7.97 -55.84
N GLU A 163 -44.37 8.67 -56.53
CA GLU A 163 -43.14 8.40 -57.34
C GLU A 163 -42.21 9.66 -57.27
N ALA A 164 -40.88 9.72 -57.45
CA ALA A 164 -39.84 9.13 -58.35
C ALA A 164 -39.52 9.94 -59.63
N SER A 165 -38.30 10.49 -59.77
CA SER A 165 -37.67 11.08 -60.98
C SER A 165 -36.29 11.73 -60.67
N ALA A 166 -35.24 11.79 -61.51
CA ALA A 166 -34.78 10.94 -62.63
C ALA A 166 -33.37 11.40 -63.13
N THR A 167 -32.55 10.49 -63.68
CA THR A 167 -31.55 10.78 -64.75
C THR A 167 -31.23 9.47 -65.50
N PRO A 168 -31.05 9.41 -66.85
CA PRO A 168 -31.20 8.14 -67.60
C PRO A 168 -30.00 7.67 -68.47
N ALA A 169 -30.07 6.38 -68.87
CA ALA A 169 -29.56 5.78 -70.14
C ALA A 169 -28.03 5.67 -70.38
N ALA A 170 -27.49 4.70 -71.15
CA ALA A 170 -28.01 3.39 -71.62
C ALA A 170 -26.83 2.46 -72.08
N ALA A 171 -27.15 1.23 -72.49
CA ALA A 171 -26.27 0.05 -72.67
C ALA A 171 -25.30 0.04 -73.88
N GLY A 172 -24.38 -0.95 -73.88
CA GLY A 172 -23.60 -1.44 -75.02
C GLY A 172 -22.72 -2.64 -74.62
N ASP A 173 -22.73 -3.72 -75.42
CA ASP A 173 -21.91 -4.94 -75.27
C ASP A 173 -20.74 -4.95 -76.28
N GLU A 174 -19.60 -5.53 -75.93
CA GLU A 174 -18.85 -6.58 -76.69
C GLU A 174 -17.54 -6.98 -75.97
N MET A 175 -16.74 -7.89 -76.56
CA MET A 175 -15.68 -8.65 -75.86
C MET A 175 -14.23 -8.30 -76.28
N ASP A 176 -13.33 -8.70 -75.37
CA ASP A 176 -12.03 -9.36 -75.62
C ASP A 176 -10.70 -8.59 -75.74
N ILE A 177 -9.66 -9.28 -75.25
CA ILE A 177 -8.20 -9.17 -75.49
C ILE A 177 -7.36 -8.08 -74.75
N ASP A 178 -6.41 -8.61 -73.95
CA ASP A 178 -5.08 -8.14 -73.50
C ASP A 178 -4.82 -6.77 -72.84
N GLY A 179 -3.89 -6.78 -71.87
CA GLY A 179 -2.98 -5.65 -71.62
C GLY A 179 -3.01 -5.03 -70.22
N GLU A 180 -2.19 -5.58 -69.31
CA GLU A 180 -1.74 -5.02 -68.01
C GLU A 180 -2.12 -3.56 -67.64
N GLU A 181 -3.09 -3.38 -66.74
CA GLU A 181 -3.09 -2.21 -65.84
C GLU A 181 -3.67 -2.58 -64.45
N VAL A 182 -3.02 -2.12 -63.38
CA VAL A 182 -3.35 -2.51 -61.99
C VAL A 182 -3.90 -1.30 -61.23
N ASP A 183 -5.23 -1.16 -61.23
CA ASP A 183 -5.93 -0.12 -60.45
C ASP A 183 -6.84 -0.68 -59.34
N GLN A 184 -7.14 0.16 -58.36
CA GLN A 184 -7.50 -0.24 -57.00
C GLN A 184 -9.00 -0.45 -56.81
N LYS A 185 -9.40 -1.69 -56.46
CA LYS A 185 -10.71 -1.96 -55.85
C LYS A 185 -10.58 -2.16 -54.34
N LYS A 186 -11.40 -1.41 -53.58
CA LYS A 186 -11.46 -1.47 -52.12
C LYS A 186 -12.21 -2.72 -51.66
N ASP A 187 -11.54 -3.62 -50.96
CA ASP A 187 -12.20 -4.73 -50.25
C ASP A 187 -12.99 -4.20 -49.04
N LEU A 188 -14.32 -4.28 -49.13
CA LEU A 188 -15.19 -4.13 -47.97
C LEU A 188 -15.32 -5.48 -47.25
N ASN A 189 -14.82 -5.53 -46.01
CA ASN A 189 -14.64 -6.71 -45.12
C ASN A 189 -13.27 -7.42 -45.19
N GLY A 190 -12.16 -6.68 -45.10
CA GLY A 190 -10.87 -7.22 -44.70
C GLY A 190 -10.67 -7.23 -43.17
N PHE A 191 -10.67 -8.40 -42.53
CA PHE A 191 -10.12 -8.57 -41.18
C PHE A 191 -8.60 -8.77 -41.30
N SER A 192 -7.86 -7.71 -41.67
CA SER A 192 -6.42 -7.83 -41.83
C SER A 192 -5.75 -7.86 -40.45
N ARG A 193 -5.00 -8.94 -40.21
CA ARG A 193 -4.31 -9.20 -38.94
C ARG A 193 -3.26 -8.14 -38.67
N GLU A 194 -2.65 -7.63 -39.74
CA GLU A 194 -1.58 -6.65 -39.73
C GLU A 194 -2.11 -5.26 -39.36
N GLU A 195 -3.20 -4.78 -39.95
CA GLU A 195 -3.80 -3.49 -39.55
C GLU A 195 -4.45 -3.53 -38.16
N GLU A 196 -5.00 -4.67 -37.72
CA GLU A 196 -5.53 -4.78 -36.35
C GLU A 196 -4.39 -4.73 -35.31
N ILE A 197 -3.24 -5.36 -35.61
CA ILE A 197 -2.02 -5.24 -34.80
C ILE A 197 -1.45 -3.81 -34.86
N GLU A 198 -1.49 -3.13 -36.01
CA GLU A 198 -1.05 -1.73 -36.15
C GLU A 198 -2.00 -0.74 -35.43
N LYS A 199 -3.32 -1.00 -35.47
CA LYS A 199 -4.35 -0.25 -34.70
C LYS A 199 -4.19 -0.47 -33.20
N LEU A 200 -3.95 -1.69 -32.72
CA LEU A 200 -3.65 -1.94 -31.30
C LEU A 200 -2.28 -1.38 -30.88
N ARG A 201 -1.32 -1.29 -31.81
CA ARG A 201 -0.04 -0.61 -31.60
C ARG A 201 -0.18 0.91 -31.48
N THR A 202 -1.17 1.53 -32.12
CA THR A 202 -1.38 3.00 -32.13
C THR A 202 -2.44 3.49 -31.15
N HIS A 203 -3.55 2.74 -30.97
CA HIS A 203 -4.77 3.15 -30.27
C HIS A 203 -5.13 2.21 -29.10
N GLY A 204 -4.13 1.67 -28.38
CA GLY A 204 -4.35 0.70 -27.30
C GLY A 204 -5.27 1.23 -26.18
N SER A 205 -6.36 0.53 -25.90
CA SER A 205 -7.36 0.90 -24.90
C SER A 205 -6.79 0.82 -23.48
N MET A 206 -6.68 1.95 -22.79
CA MET A 206 -6.23 2.00 -21.39
C MET A 206 -7.39 1.84 -20.41
N THR A 207 -7.17 1.07 -19.34
CA THR A 207 -7.96 1.14 -18.11
C THR A 207 -7.80 2.52 -17.46
N GLN A 208 -8.91 3.12 -17.00
CA GLN A 208 -8.95 4.52 -16.56
C GLN A 208 -8.44 4.71 -15.12
N ASN A 209 -7.12 4.67 -14.91
CA ASN A 209 -6.50 5.16 -13.67
C ASN A 209 -5.24 6.00 -13.94
N PRO A 210 -5.31 7.35 -13.85
CA PRO A 210 -4.16 8.23 -14.05
C PRO A 210 -2.97 7.97 -13.12
N ALA A 211 -3.17 7.33 -11.96
CA ALA A 211 -2.11 7.08 -10.99
C ALA A 211 -1.13 5.96 -11.38
N GLU A 212 -1.48 5.10 -12.34
CA GLU A 212 -0.62 3.98 -12.78
C GLU A 212 0.04 4.23 -14.14
N ILE A 213 -0.50 5.17 -14.93
CA ILE A 213 -0.04 5.46 -16.29
C ILE A 213 1.30 6.20 -16.22
N SER A 214 2.38 5.47 -16.54
CA SER A 214 3.79 5.89 -16.57
C SER A 214 4.47 6.11 -15.21
N ARG A 215 4.75 5.01 -14.51
CA ARG A 215 6.09 4.87 -13.92
C ARG A 215 7.10 4.88 -15.07
N ILE A 216 7.73 6.04 -15.30
CA ILE A 216 8.80 6.23 -16.30
C ILE A 216 9.80 5.08 -16.20
N ARG A 217 10.10 4.41 -17.32
CA ARG A 217 11.04 3.28 -17.28
C ARG A 217 12.40 3.77 -16.80
N ASN A 218 12.98 3.07 -15.85
CA ASN A 218 14.25 3.46 -15.22
C ASN A 218 15.49 3.07 -16.05
N ILE A 219 15.43 1.90 -16.69
CA ILE A 219 16.56 1.27 -17.40
C ILE A 219 16.52 1.66 -18.89
N SER A 220 17.66 2.08 -19.44
CA SER A 220 17.78 2.48 -20.84
C SER A 220 17.98 1.28 -21.78
N LYS A 221 18.93 0.38 -21.46
CA LYS A 221 19.32 -0.75 -22.30
C LYS A 221 19.80 -1.95 -21.48
N VAL A 222 19.58 -3.17 -21.97
CA VAL A 222 19.99 -4.42 -21.30
C VAL A 222 20.67 -5.36 -22.30
N GLN A 223 21.90 -5.78 -22.04
CA GLN A 223 22.53 -6.86 -22.79
C GLN A 223 22.07 -8.22 -22.21
N PHE A 224 21.50 -9.07 -23.07
CA PHE A 224 21.08 -10.43 -22.71
C PHE A 224 21.61 -11.46 -23.73
N GLY A 225 22.66 -12.17 -23.34
CA GLY A 225 23.37 -13.08 -24.23
C GLY A 225 24.03 -12.33 -25.39
N LYS A 226 23.64 -12.66 -26.63
CA LYS A 226 24.11 -11.97 -27.85
C LYS A 226 23.25 -10.76 -28.27
N ASN A 227 22.15 -10.48 -27.57
CA ASN A 227 21.14 -9.51 -28.00
C ASN A 227 21.05 -8.34 -27.05
N ASP A 228 20.80 -7.16 -27.61
CA ASP A 228 20.41 -5.97 -26.86
C ASP A 228 18.88 -5.91 -26.74
N LEU A 229 18.38 -5.74 -25.51
CA LEU A 229 16.97 -5.62 -25.18
C LEU A 229 16.67 -4.22 -24.64
N PHE A 230 15.53 -3.66 -25.05
CA PHE A 230 15.05 -2.34 -24.65
C PHE A 230 13.79 -2.49 -23.79
N PRO A 231 13.82 -2.13 -22.49
CA PRO A 231 12.67 -2.23 -21.60
C PRO A 231 11.45 -1.44 -22.09
N TRP A 232 10.28 -2.05 -21.97
CA TRP A 232 8.99 -1.42 -22.27
C TRP A 232 8.37 -0.77 -21.03
N TYR A 233 8.65 -1.32 -19.85
CA TYR A 233 8.08 -0.90 -18.58
C TYR A 233 9.16 -0.69 -17.51
N PHE A 234 8.83 0.10 -16.49
CA PHE A 234 9.62 0.20 -15.25
C PHE A 234 9.80 -1.18 -14.61
N SER A 235 11.04 -1.48 -14.18
CA SER A 235 11.37 -2.69 -13.40
C SER A 235 12.24 -2.34 -12.18
N PRO A 236 11.88 -2.78 -10.97
CA PRO A 236 12.50 -2.34 -9.71
C PRO A 236 13.86 -3.02 -9.44
N TYR A 237 14.82 -2.82 -10.31
CA TYR A 237 16.24 -3.08 -10.03
C TYR A 237 16.77 -2.11 -8.96
N PRO A 238 17.84 -2.46 -8.23
CA PRO A 238 18.44 -1.56 -7.24
C PRO A 238 18.86 -0.23 -7.87
N GLU A 239 18.69 0.88 -7.15
CA GLU A 239 18.79 2.24 -7.70
C GLU A 239 20.13 2.56 -8.39
N ALA A 240 21.23 1.96 -7.92
CA ALA A 240 22.56 2.08 -8.52
C ALA A 240 22.60 1.68 -10.01
N PHE A 241 21.69 0.82 -10.48
CA PHE A 241 21.58 0.40 -11.88
C PHE A 241 20.76 1.37 -12.76
N ASN A 242 20.06 2.36 -12.19
CA ASN A 242 19.28 3.35 -12.95
C ASN A 242 20.18 4.38 -13.67
N GLN A 243 21.38 4.61 -13.12
CA GLN A 243 22.42 5.52 -13.61
C GLN A 243 23.36 4.86 -14.64
N GLU A 244 23.24 3.54 -14.82
CA GLU A 244 24.02 2.76 -15.80
C GLU A 244 23.36 2.84 -17.18
N ASP A 245 24.16 3.02 -18.22
CA ASP A 245 23.69 3.09 -19.61
C ASP A 245 23.24 1.72 -20.13
N VAL A 246 23.91 0.65 -19.67
CA VAL A 246 23.64 -0.75 -20.06
C VAL A 246 23.74 -1.65 -18.84
N ILE A 247 22.70 -2.46 -18.59
CA ILE A 247 22.76 -3.55 -17.61
C ILE A 247 23.10 -4.86 -18.33
N TYR A 248 24.14 -5.55 -17.87
CA TYR A 248 24.60 -6.83 -18.41
C TYR A 248 23.98 -7.97 -17.61
N ILE A 249 23.17 -8.82 -18.24
CA ILE A 249 22.49 -9.95 -17.58
C ILE A 249 23.00 -11.28 -18.14
N CYS A 250 23.44 -12.15 -17.24
CA CYS A 250 23.93 -13.48 -17.58
C CYS A 250 22.75 -14.40 -17.96
N GLU A 251 22.68 -14.77 -19.24
CA GLU A 251 21.59 -15.58 -19.83
C GLU A 251 21.35 -16.96 -19.17
N PHE A 252 22.29 -17.43 -18.34
CA PHE A 252 22.23 -18.74 -17.66
C PHE A 252 21.86 -18.67 -16.17
N CYS A 253 22.36 -17.68 -15.42
CA CYS A 253 22.09 -17.56 -13.98
C CYS A 253 21.22 -16.34 -13.62
N LEU A 254 20.91 -15.51 -14.61
CA LEU A 254 20.15 -14.25 -14.50
C LEU A 254 20.79 -13.20 -13.57
N GLY A 255 22.04 -13.39 -13.14
CA GLY A 255 22.81 -12.38 -12.42
C GLY A 255 23.07 -11.13 -13.28
N TYR A 256 22.89 -9.96 -12.69
CA TYR A 256 22.93 -8.66 -13.36
C TYR A 256 24.10 -7.78 -12.87
N TYR A 257 24.69 -7.01 -13.78
CA TYR A 257 25.92 -6.24 -13.57
C TYR A 257 25.88 -4.90 -14.34
N GLY A 258 26.40 -3.81 -13.74
CA GLY A 258 26.48 -2.49 -14.40
C GLY A 258 27.81 -2.23 -15.12
N ASP A 259 28.85 -3.01 -14.82
CA ASP A 259 30.18 -2.91 -15.42
C ASP A 259 30.48 -4.16 -16.25
N GLU A 260 30.83 -3.98 -17.52
CA GLU A 260 31.25 -5.03 -18.46
C GLU A 260 32.44 -5.84 -17.92
N LYS A 261 33.36 -5.21 -17.17
CA LYS A 261 34.51 -5.91 -16.54
C LYS A 261 34.07 -6.74 -15.34
N ALA A 262 32.99 -6.38 -14.65
CA ALA A 262 32.36 -7.23 -13.64
C ALA A 262 31.62 -8.41 -14.29
N PHE A 263 30.82 -8.14 -15.33
CA PHE A 263 30.10 -9.15 -16.11
C PHE A 263 31.05 -10.18 -16.73
N SER A 264 32.13 -9.74 -17.39
CA SER A 264 33.12 -10.62 -18.03
C SER A 264 33.85 -11.51 -17.00
N ARG A 265 34.16 -10.97 -15.82
CA ARG A 265 34.72 -11.76 -14.70
C ARG A 265 33.72 -12.76 -14.13
N HIS A 266 32.42 -12.42 -14.09
CA HIS A 266 31.38 -13.38 -13.74
C HIS A 266 31.23 -14.48 -14.81
N ARG A 267 31.17 -14.12 -16.10
CA ARG A 267 30.95 -15.06 -17.20
C ARG A 267 32.06 -16.13 -17.28
N ARG A 268 33.31 -15.75 -16.97
CA ARG A 268 34.47 -16.67 -16.82
C ARG A 268 34.41 -17.59 -15.59
N LYS A 269 33.53 -17.33 -14.62
CA LYS A 269 33.36 -18.11 -13.37
C LYS A 269 32.01 -18.81 -13.26
N CYS A 270 31.06 -18.50 -14.14
CA CYS A 270 29.71 -19.05 -14.10
C CYS A 270 29.73 -20.49 -14.65
N THR A 271 29.50 -21.46 -13.76
CA THR A 271 29.46 -22.90 -14.09
C THR A 271 28.10 -23.36 -14.62
N LEU A 272 27.06 -22.51 -14.54
CA LEU A 272 25.70 -22.86 -14.92
C LEU A 272 25.50 -22.75 -16.44
N GLN A 273 25.01 -23.84 -17.05
CA GLN A 273 24.78 -23.96 -18.51
C GLN A 273 23.32 -24.32 -18.87
N HIS A 274 22.40 -24.28 -17.90
CA HIS A 274 20.96 -24.48 -18.11
C HIS A 274 20.17 -23.85 -16.95
N PRO A 275 18.85 -23.64 -17.08
CA PRO A 275 18.01 -23.20 -15.96
C PRO A 275 18.13 -24.17 -14.77
N PRO A 276 18.23 -23.68 -13.52
CA PRO A 276 18.59 -24.51 -12.36
C PRO A 276 17.41 -25.28 -11.78
N GLY A 277 16.82 -26.18 -12.56
CA GLY A 277 15.62 -26.97 -12.21
C GLY A 277 15.64 -28.40 -12.73
N ASN A 278 14.52 -29.09 -12.58
CA ASN A 278 14.29 -30.41 -13.17
C ASN A 278 13.97 -30.22 -14.65
N GLU A 279 14.64 -30.94 -15.56
CA GLU A 279 14.24 -30.97 -16.98
C GLU A 279 13.06 -31.94 -17.13
N ILE A 280 11.87 -31.43 -17.48
CA ILE A 280 10.60 -32.19 -17.45
C ILE A 280 10.03 -32.48 -18.85
N TYR A 281 10.61 -31.88 -19.89
CA TYR A 281 10.32 -32.17 -21.29
C TYR A 281 11.54 -31.84 -22.13
N ARG A 282 11.86 -32.71 -23.09
CA ARG A 282 12.93 -32.53 -24.07
C ARG A 282 12.44 -32.94 -25.45
N ASP A 283 12.70 -32.08 -26.41
CA ASP A 283 12.48 -32.28 -27.84
C ASP A 283 13.72 -31.81 -28.62
N ASP A 284 13.80 -32.14 -29.90
CA ASP A 284 14.89 -31.71 -30.80
C ASP A 284 14.96 -30.18 -30.92
N SER A 285 13.84 -29.48 -30.70
CA SER A 285 13.73 -28.02 -30.87
C SER A 285 13.81 -27.21 -29.58
N VAL A 286 13.34 -27.74 -28.43
CA VAL A 286 13.23 -27.02 -27.14
C VAL A 286 13.34 -27.97 -25.94
N SER A 287 13.54 -27.42 -24.75
CA SER A 287 13.47 -28.17 -23.48
C SER A 287 12.85 -27.30 -22.39
N PHE A 288 12.04 -27.89 -21.50
CA PHE A 288 11.38 -27.19 -20.38
C PHE A 288 11.96 -27.62 -19.04
N PHE A 289 12.22 -26.63 -18.18
CA PHE A 289 12.76 -26.81 -16.84
C PHE A 289 11.75 -26.34 -15.79
N GLU A 290 11.36 -27.23 -14.87
CA GLU A 290 10.60 -26.92 -13.67
C GLU A 290 11.53 -26.41 -12.57
N ILE A 291 11.24 -25.21 -12.05
CA ILE A 291 12.03 -24.54 -11.03
C ILE A 291 11.12 -24.11 -9.88
N ASP A 292 11.34 -24.69 -8.70
CA ASP A 292 10.70 -24.27 -7.45
C ASP A 292 11.32 -22.95 -6.95
N GLY A 293 10.51 -21.88 -6.91
CA GLY A 293 10.95 -20.56 -6.43
C GLY A 293 11.44 -20.56 -4.97
N ARG A 294 10.93 -21.45 -4.10
CA ARG A 294 11.39 -21.63 -2.71
C ARG A 294 12.80 -22.25 -2.65
N ARG A 295 13.15 -23.10 -3.62
CA ARG A 295 14.49 -23.72 -3.76
C ARG A 295 15.48 -22.79 -4.46
N GLN A 296 15.04 -22.02 -5.46
CA GLN A 296 15.92 -21.24 -6.36
C GLN A 296 15.63 -19.73 -6.31
N ARG A 297 15.37 -19.20 -5.11
CA ARG A 297 14.91 -17.81 -4.88
C ARG A 297 15.66 -16.76 -5.70
N THR A 298 16.99 -16.79 -5.71
CA THR A 298 17.81 -15.80 -6.44
C THR A 298 17.54 -15.84 -7.94
N TYR A 299 17.49 -17.03 -8.54
CA TYR A 299 17.22 -17.18 -9.98
C TYR A 299 15.80 -16.72 -10.31
N CYS A 300 14.79 -17.16 -9.56
CA CYS A 300 13.41 -16.79 -9.82
C CYS A 300 13.12 -15.31 -9.56
N ARG A 301 13.76 -14.68 -8.56
CA ARG A 301 13.70 -13.22 -8.35
C ARG A 301 14.30 -12.46 -9.54
N ASN A 302 15.47 -12.88 -10.02
CA ASN A 302 16.11 -12.27 -11.17
C ASN A 302 15.29 -12.45 -12.45
N LEU A 303 14.64 -13.62 -12.63
CA LEU A 303 13.69 -13.87 -13.71
C LEU A 303 12.47 -12.94 -13.62
N CYS A 304 11.88 -12.76 -12.43
CA CYS A 304 10.78 -11.84 -12.22
C CYS A 304 11.16 -10.38 -12.52
N LEU A 305 12.35 -9.93 -12.10
CA LEU A 305 12.88 -8.59 -12.37
C LEU A 305 13.10 -8.36 -13.88
N LEU A 306 13.72 -9.31 -14.58
CA LEU A 306 13.85 -9.29 -16.05
C LEU A 306 12.47 -9.22 -16.72
N SER A 307 11.50 -9.96 -16.20
CA SER A 307 10.17 -10.06 -16.80
C SER A 307 9.32 -8.81 -16.59
N LYS A 308 9.49 -8.11 -15.47
CA LYS A 308 8.81 -6.83 -15.20
C LYS A 308 9.22 -5.71 -16.18
N MET A 309 10.34 -5.85 -16.89
CA MET A 309 10.72 -4.94 -17.98
C MET A 309 9.79 -5.03 -19.20
N PHE A 310 9.10 -6.16 -19.38
CA PHE A 310 8.29 -6.50 -20.57
C PHE A 310 6.84 -6.84 -20.25
N LEU A 311 6.46 -6.83 -18.96
CA LEU A 311 5.12 -7.05 -18.46
C LEU A 311 4.71 -5.88 -17.56
N ASP A 312 3.53 -5.31 -17.83
CA ASP A 312 3.02 -4.17 -17.06
C ASP A 312 2.53 -4.62 -15.67
N HIS A 313 1.45 -5.39 -15.64
CA HIS A 313 0.76 -5.90 -14.45
C HIS A 313 1.47 -7.07 -13.76
N LYS A 314 2.77 -6.95 -13.46
CA LYS A 314 3.50 -7.92 -12.62
C LYS A 314 3.74 -7.34 -11.22
N THR A 315 2.83 -7.67 -10.30
CA THR A 315 2.83 -7.22 -8.90
C THR A 315 3.90 -7.91 -8.06
N LEU A 316 4.02 -9.24 -8.16
CA LEU A 316 4.95 -10.05 -7.37
C LEU A 316 6.25 -10.34 -8.13
N TYR A 317 7.39 -9.94 -7.54
CA TYR A 317 8.73 -10.15 -8.10
C TYR A 317 9.81 -10.50 -7.06
N TYR A 318 9.65 -10.13 -5.78
CA TYR A 318 10.51 -10.62 -4.70
C TYR A 318 9.99 -11.90 -4.04
N ASP A 319 8.68 -12.07 -3.92
CA ASP A 319 8.08 -13.22 -3.24
C ASP A 319 7.77 -14.34 -4.24
N VAL A 320 8.80 -15.15 -4.48
CA VAL A 320 8.81 -16.25 -5.45
C VAL A 320 8.56 -17.62 -4.83
N ASP A 321 8.56 -17.72 -3.49
CA ASP A 321 8.33 -18.94 -2.72
C ASP A 321 7.02 -19.70 -3.03
N PRO A 322 5.86 -19.08 -3.30
CA PRO A 322 4.62 -19.82 -3.60
C PRO A 322 4.51 -20.28 -5.06
N PHE A 323 5.47 -19.95 -5.93
CA PHE A 323 5.40 -20.23 -7.37
C PHE A 323 6.31 -21.40 -7.80
N LEU A 324 5.85 -22.15 -8.81
CA LEU A 324 6.69 -22.91 -9.72
C LEU A 324 6.91 -22.11 -11.01
N PHE A 325 8.09 -22.22 -11.60
CA PHE A 325 8.47 -21.57 -12.85
C PHE A 325 8.83 -22.64 -13.88
N TYR A 326 8.17 -22.61 -15.03
CA TYR A 326 8.40 -23.51 -16.15
C TYR A 326 9.12 -22.75 -17.27
N VAL A 327 10.44 -22.92 -17.33
CA VAL A 327 11.33 -22.15 -18.22
C VAL A 327 11.62 -22.95 -19.48
N MET A 328 11.23 -22.42 -20.64
CA MET A 328 11.52 -22.99 -21.95
C MET A 328 12.85 -22.45 -22.49
N ALA A 329 13.71 -23.35 -22.95
CA ALA A 329 15.03 -23.04 -23.49
C ALA A 329 15.30 -23.73 -24.82
N SER A 330 16.17 -23.12 -25.64
CA SER A 330 16.80 -23.71 -26.82
C SER A 330 18.18 -24.25 -26.47
N ARG A 331 18.59 -25.38 -27.06
CA ARG A 331 19.90 -25.99 -26.81
C ARG A 331 20.88 -25.61 -27.92
N ASP A 332 22.10 -25.24 -27.54
CA ASP A 332 23.25 -25.14 -28.46
C ASP A 332 24.48 -25.85 -27.85
N ALA A 333 25.65 -25.71 -28.48
CA ALA A 333 26.91 -26.30 -28.00
C ALA A 333 27.50 -25.63 -26.73
N LYS A 334 26.87 -24.58 -26.19
CA LYS A 334 27.27 -23.84 -24.97
C LYS A 334 26.29 -24.03 -23.82
N GLY A 335 25.03 -24.40 -24.09
CA GLY A 335 24.06 -24.76 -23.07
C GLY A 335 22.60 -24.65 -23.50
N CYS A 336 21.71 -24.54 -22.52
CA CYS A 336 20.28 -24.26 -22.72
C CYS A 336 19.97 -22.77 -22.49
N HIS A 337 19.76 -22.02 -23.58
CA HIS A 337 19.46 -20.59 -23.59
C HIS A 337 17.97 -20.31 -23.46
N ILE A 338 17.58 -19.48 -22.48
CA ILE A 338 16.18 -19.16 -22.17
C ILE A 338 15.49 -18.46 -23.34
N ILE A 339 14.30 -18.95 -23.72
CA ILE A 339 13.41 -18.37 -24.73
C ILE A 339 12.29 -17.56 -24.08
N GLY A 340 11.75 -18.12 -22.99
CA GLY A 340 10.59 -17.61 -22.28
C GLY A 340 10.21 -18.55 -21.14
N TYR A 341 9.18 -18.21 -20.40
CA TYR A 341 8.68 -19.02 -19.29
C TYR A 341 7.21 -18.74 -19.01
N PHE A 342 6.59 -19.59 -18.20
CA PHE A 342 5.45 -19.20 -17.39
C PHE A 342 5.66 -19.59 -15.93
N SER A 343 4.96 -18.94 -14.99
CA SER A 343 4.88 -19.36 -13.60
C SER A 343 3.45 -19.72 -13.23
N LYS A 344 3.30 -20.71 -12.34
CA LYS A 344 2.05 -21.21 -11.79
C LYS A 344 2.15 -21.20 -10.27
N GLU A 345 1.08 -20.83 -9.58
CA GLU A 345 1.01 -20.95 -8.12
C GLU A 345 0.96 -22.44 -7.71
N LYS A 346 1.57 -22.77 -6.58
CA LYS A 346 1.52 -24.14 -6.03
C LYS A 346 0.11 -24.51 -5.54
N GLU A 347 -0.65 -23.50 -5.15
CA GLU A 347 -2.02 -23.56 -4.64
C GLU A 347 -2.66 -22.23 -5.04
N SER A 348 -3.58 -22.27 -6.02
CA SER A 348 -4.27 -21.09 -6.56
C SER A 348 -5.76 -21.18 -6.23
N ALA A 349 -6.31 -20.15 -5.59
CA ALA A 349 -7.70 -20.16 -5.12
C ALA A 349 -8.70 -20.23 -6.28
N ASP A 350 -8.45 -19.46 -7.35
CA ASP A 350 -9.28 -19.40 -8.56
C ASP A 350 -8.97 -20.53 -9.56
N GLY A 351 -8.03 -21.43 -9.24
CA GLY A 351 -7.65 -22.54 -10.11
C GLY A 351 -6.82 -22.16 -11.35
N TYR A 352 -6.12 -21.01 -11.36
CA TYR A 352 -5.33 -20.60 -12.52
C TYR A 352 -4.16 -21.57 -12.80
N ASN A 353 -3.95 -21.90 -14.09
CA ASN A 353 -2.82 -22.72 -14.54
C ASN A 353 -1.60 -21.91 -14.96
N VAL A 354 -1.78 -20.60 -15.20
CA VAL A 354 -0.73 -19.63 -15.53
C VAL A 354 -1.00 -18.32 -14.79
N ALA A 355 -0.10 -17.94 -13.88
CA ALA A 355 -0.12 -16.64 -13.22
C ALA A 355 0.58 -15.56 -14.06
N CYS A 356 1.72 -15.91 -14.64
CA CYS A 356 2.55 -14.99 -15.42
C CYS A 356 3.22 -15.73 -16.57
N ILE A 357 3.22 -15.15 -17.77
CA ILE A 357 3.77 -15.76 -18.99
C ILE A 357 4.52 -14.72 -19.82
N LEU A 358 5.72 -15.08 -20.31
CA LEU A 358 6.55 -14.20 -21.14
C LEU A 358 7.34 -15.00 -22.17
N THR A 359 7.25 -14.59 -23.44
CA THR A 359 8.27 -14.87 -24.47
C THR A 359 9.18 -13.65 -24.58
N LEU A 360 10.49 -13.82 -24.41
CA LEU A 360 11.45 -12.70 -24.47
C LEU A 360 11.41 -12.03 -25.86
N PRO A 361 11.58 -10.70 -25.98
CA PRO A 361 11.31 -9.96 -27.22
C PRO A 361 11.97 -10.53 -28.48
N GLN A 362 13.24 -10.93 -28.39
CA GLN A 362 14.03 -11.52 -29.49
C GLN A 362 13.51 -12.87 -30.01
N TYR A 363 12.55 -13.49 -29.30
CA TYR A 363 11.90 -14.76 -29.67
C TYR A 363 10.40 -14.63 -29.94
N GLN A 364 9.82 -13.44 -29.82
CA GLN A 364 8.42 -13.20 -30.19
C GLN A 364 8.19 -13.40 -31.70
N ARG A 365 6.93 -13.58 -32.09
CA ARG A 365 6.47 -13.93 -33.46
C ARG A 365 6.97 -15.28 -34.02
N LYS A 366 7.96 -15.95 -33.41
CA LYS A 366 8.51 -17.28 -33.81
C LYS A 366 7.69 -18.48 -33.28
N GLY A 367 6.40 -18.30 -32.98
CA GLY A 367 5.50 -19.36 -32.48
C GLY A 367 5.66 -19.77 -31.00
N TYR A 368 6.77 -19.41 -30.35
CA TYR A 368 7.10 -19.83 -28.96
C TYR A 368 6.03 -19.49 -27.90
N GLY A 369 5.29 -18.39 -28.05
CA GLY A 369 4.18 -18.07 -27.14
C GLY A 369 3.05 -19.13 -27.16
N ARG A 370 2.74 -19.68 -28.34
CA ARG A 370 1.76 -20.77 -28.49
C ARG A 370 2.24 -22.06 -27.82
N LEU A 371 3.55 -22.33 -27.85
CA LEU A 371 4.16 -23.49 -27.17
C LEU A 371 4.11 -23.36 -25.64
N LEU A 372 4.35 -22.17 -25.08
CA LEU A 372 4.21 -21.94 -23.63
C LEU A 372 2.76 -22.16 -23.18
N ILE A 373 1.77 -21.63 -23.91
CA ILE A 373 0.34 -21.84 -23.64
C ILE A 373 -0.04 -23.31 -23.78
N GLN A 374 0.39 -23.99 -24.86
CA GLN A 374 0.13 -25.41 -25.05
C GLN A 374 0.69 -26.22 -23.87
N PHE A 375 1.95 -25.98 -23.48
CA PHE A 375 2.59 -26.71 -22.39
C PHE A 375 1.84 -26.53 -21.05
N SER A 376 1.35 -25.32 -20.73
CA SER A 376 0.55 -25.12 -19.51
C SER A 376 -0.76 -25.92 -19.50
N TYR A 377 -1.39 -26.13 -20.67
CA TYR A 377 -2.59 -26.95 -20.79
C TYR A 377 -2.29 -28.47 -20.79
N GLU A 378 -1.17 -28.92 -21.35
CA GLU A 378 -0.76 -30.33 -21.20
C GLU A 378 -0.46 -30.68 -19.74
N LEU A 379 0.15 -29.77 -18.95
CA LEU A 379 0.28 -29.97 -17.49
C LEU A 379 -1.09 -30.03 -16.79
N SER A 380 -2.05 -29.18 -17.16
CA SER A 380 -3.42 -29.22 -16.62
C SER A 380 -4.12 -30.56 -16.90
N LYS A 381 -3.96 -31.13 -18.11
CA LYS A 381 -4.47 -32.47 -18.43
C LYS A 381 -3.84 -33.56 -17.56
N ILE A 382 -2.52 -33.51 -17.35
CA ILE A 382 -1.79 -34.47 -16.49
C ILE A 382 -2.17 -34.33 -15.00
N GLU A 383 -2.55 -33.12 -14.54
CA GLU A 383 -3.13 -32.91 -13.21
C GLU A 383 -4.59 -33.38 -13.07
N GLY A 384 -5.29 -33.67 -14.18
CA GLY A 384 -6.72 -33.91 -14.18
C GLY A 384 -7.56 -32.68 -13.80
N LYS A 385 -7.07 -31.47 -14.12
CA LYS A 385 -7.70 -30.19 -13.74
C LYS A 385 -7.96 -29.30 -14.95
N LEU A 386 -9.08 -28.56 -14.91
CA LEU A 386 -9.35 -27.46 -15.82
C LEU A 386 -8.45 -26.26 -15.48
N GLY A 387 -8.14 -25.42 -16.47
CA GLY A 387 -7.23 -24.28 -16.30
C GLY A 387 -7.66 -23.01 -17.05
N SER A 388 -7.45 -21.88 -16.39
CA SER A 388 -7.50 -20.51 -16.95
C SER A 388 -6.16 -19.83 -16.68
N PRO A 389 -5.70 -18.90 -17.54
CA PRO A 389 -4.72 -17.91 -17.12
C PRO A 389 -5.33 -16.95 -16.09
N GLU A 390 -4.47 -16.34 -15.27
CA GLU A 390 -4.78 -15.20 -14.41
C GLU A 390 -5.27 -14.00 -15.25
N LYS A 391 -6.18 -13.21 -14.67
CA LYS A 391 -6.90 -12.11 -15.34
C LYS A 391 -6.68 -10.82 -14.53
N PRO A 392 -6.46 -9.65 -15.18
CA PRO A 392 -6.60 -9.37 -16.61
C PRO A 392 -5.39 -9.81 -17.47
N LEU A 393 -5.69 -10.32 -18.67
CA LEU A 393 -4.68 -10.59 -19.70
C LEU A 393 -4.22 -9.28 -20.37
N SER A 394 -2.92 -9.16 -20.64
CA SER A 394 -2.40 -8.13 -21.55
C SER A 394 -2.93 -8.34 -22.98
N ASP A 395 -3.01 -7.27 -23.80
CA ASP A 395 -3.56 -7.31 -25.17
C ASP A 395 -2.96 -8.45 -26.01
N LEU A 396 -1.63 -8.59 -25.99
CA LEU A 396 -0.91 -9.63 -26.71
C LEU A 396 -1.16 -11.04 -26.14
N GLY A 397 -1.35 -11.14 -24.83
CA GLY A 397 -1.79 -12.36 -24.15
C GLY A 397 -3.20 -12.76 -24.58
N LEU A 398 -4.16 -11.84 -24.52
CA LEU A 398 -5.55 -12.07 -24.91
C LEU A 398 -5.67 -12.55 -26.37
N LEU A 399 -4.96 -11.92 -27.30
CA LEU A 399 -4.88 -12.38 -28.70
C LEU A 399 -4.27 -13.78 -28.81
N SER A 400 -3.22 -14.08 -28.04
CA SER A 400 -2.53 -15.39 -28.08
C SER A 400 -3.40 -16.52 -27.51
N TYR A 401 -4.09 -16.27 -26.39
CA TYR A 401 -5.01 -17.24 -25.79
C TYR A 401 -6.27 -17.44 -26.65
N ARG A 402 -6.87 -16.37 -27.18
CA ARG A 402 -8.01 -16.48 -28.12
C ARG A 402 -7.65 -17.27 -29.38
N GLN A 403 -6.47 -17.03 -29.97
CA GLN A 403 -6.02 -17.83 -31.13
C GLN A 403 -5.80 -19.30 -30.72
N TYR A 404 -5.18 -19.56 -29.57
CA TYR A 404 -4.93 -20.93 -29.11
C TYR A 404 -6.24 -21.69 -28.81
N TRP A 405 -7.15 -21.12 -28.02
CA TRP A 405 -8.44 -21.72 -27.73
C TRP A 405 -9.27 -21.93 -29.00
N GLY A 406 -9.34 -20.92 -29.87
CA GLY A 406 -10.08 -21.00 -31.13
C GLY A 406 -9.57 -22.08 -32.09
N GLU A 407 -8.24 -22.26 -32.22
CA GLU A 407 -7.66 -23.36 -32.99
C GLU A 407 -8.06 -24.72 -32.40
N ASN A 408 -7.84 -24.95 -31.11
CA ASN A 408 -8.07 -26.28 -30.49
C ASN A 408 -9.56 -26.64 -30.38
N ILE A 409 -10.44 -25.66 -30.08
CA ILE A 409 -11.90 -25.88 -30.04
C ILE A 409 -12.42 -26.18 -31.44
N LEU A 410 -11.97 -25.48 -32.48
CA LEU A 410 -12.35 -25.78 -33.87
C LEU A 410 -11.85 -27.16 -34.33
N ASP A 411 -10.59 -27.50 -34.04
CA ASP A 411 -10.04 -28.83 -34.38
C ASP A 411 -10.81 -29.96 -33.72
N LEU A 412 -11.25 -29.78 -32.46
CA LEU A 412 -12.05 -30.76 -31.73
C LEU A 412 -13.50 -30.83 -32.25
N LEU A 413 -14.15 -29.69 -32.49
CA LEU A 413 -15.53 -29.62 -33.00
C LEU A 413 -15.68 -30.24 -34.38
N VAL A 414 -14.71 -30.02 -35.30
CA VAL A 414 -14.76 -30.71 -36.60
C VAL A 414 -14.52 -32.20 -36.43
N GLY A 415 -13.68 -32.64 -35.48
CA GLY A 415 -13.54 -34.06 -35.14
C GLY A 415 -14.83 -34.70 -34.60
N TYR A 416 -15.65 -33.97 -33.83
CA TYR A 416 -17.00 -34.42 -33.44
C TYR A 416 -17.95 -34.51 -34.65
N ASN A 417 -17.90 -33.52 -35.55
CA ASN A 417 -18.70 -33.50 -36.78
C ASN A 417 -18.32 -34.65 -37.74
N GLU A 418 -17.03 -34.97 -37.87
CA GLU A 418 -16.47 -36.11 -38.62
C GLU A 418 -16.93 -37.48 -38.05
N ARG A 419 -17.47 -37.52 -36.82
CA ARG A 419 -18.02 -38.73 -36.16
C ARG A 419 -19.54 -38.70 -35.94
N GLU A 420 -20.25 -37.67 -36.43
CA GLU A 420 -21.68 -37.41 -36.18
C GLU A 420 -22.07 -37.33 -34.68
N GLU A 421 -21.10 -37.03 -33.81
CA GLU A 421 -21.27 -37.00 -32.35
C GLU A 421 -21.75 -35.63 -31.83
N LYS A 422 -22.60 -35.64 -30.79
CA LYS A 422 -23.05 -34.40 -30.13
C LYS A 422 -21.99 -33.86 -29.17
N ALA A 423 -21.40 -32.71 -29.48
CA ALA A 423 -20.52 -31.98 -28.57
C ALA A 423 -21.30 -31.14 -27.53
N THR A 424 -20.79 -31.09 -26.29
CA THR A 424 -21.26 -30.15 -25.25
C THR A 424 -20.09 -29.29 -24.73
N ILE A 425 -20.39 -28.19 -24.05
CA ILE A 425 -19.35 -27.27 -23.53
C ILE A 425 -18.50 -27.99 -22.46
N GLU A 426 -19.11 -28.84 -21.65
CA GLU A 426 -18.46 -29.64 -20.61
C GLU A 426 -17.49 -30.67 -21.21
N ALA A 427 -17.90 -31.35 -22.29
CA ALA A 427 -17.05 -32.31 -22.99
C ALA A 427 -15.81 -31.64 -23.62
N ILE A 428 -15.99 -30.46 -24.26
CA ILE A 428 -14.91 -29.65 -24.82
C ILE A 428 -13.97 -29.16 -23.71
N SER A 429 -14.54 -28.63 -22.62
CA SER A 429 -13.84 -28.20 -21.40
C SER A 429 -12.94 -29.31 -20.84
N SER A 430 -13.51 -30.50 -20.60
CA SER A 430 -12.78 -31.63 -20.03
C SER A 430 -11.67 -32.18 -20.94
N GLN A 431 -11.88 -32.22 -22.26
CA GLN A 431 -10.88 -32.76 -23.20
C GLN A 431 -9.73 -31.79 -23.48
N LEU A 432 -9.99 -30.48 -23.48
CA LEU A 432 -8.96 -29.46 -23.69
C LEU A 432 -8.34 -28.94 -22.38
N ALA A 433 -8.90 -29.32 -21.23
CA ALA A 433 -8.58 -28.80 -19.91
C ALA A 433 -8.74 -27.27 -19.78
N ILE A 434 -9.71 -26.69 -20.48
CA ILE A 434 -10.06 -25.25 -20.45
C ILE A 434 -11.33 -25.09 -19.61
N ILE A 435 -11.44 -24.05 -18.77
CA ILE A 435 -12.69 -23.81 -18.01
C ILE A 435 -13.90 -23.53 -18.94
N PRO A 436 -15.13 -23.95 -18.59
CA PRO A 436 -16.30 -23.79 -19.45
C PRO A 436 -16.56 -22.36 -19.92
N GLN A 437 -16.29 -21.37 -19.06
CA GLN A 437 -16.49 -19.95 -19.34
C GLN A 437 -15.57 -19.44 -20.46
N ASP A 438 -14.30 -19.88 -20.50
CA ASP A 438 -13.37 -19.48 -21.56
C ASP A 438 -13.65 -20.23 -22.88
N VAL A 439 -14.23 -21.44 -22.81
CA VAL A 439 -14.79 -22.13 -23.98
C VAL A 439 -16.00 -21.37 -24.54
N GLU A 440 -16.98 -21.01 -23.71
CA GLU A 440 -18.16 -20.26 -24.12
C GLU A 440 -17.81 -18.89 -24.73
N HIS A 441 -16.99 -18.09 -24.05
CA HIS A 441 -16.51 -16.80 -24.58
C HIS A 441 -15.79 -16.96 -25.94
N THR A 442 -15.10 -18.08 -26.16
CA THR A 442 -14.43 -18.36 -27.44
C THR A 442 -15.45 -18.75 -28.53
N LEU A 443 -16.45 -19.56 -28.22
CA LEU A 443 -17.54 -19.91 -29.14
C LEU A 443 -18.36 -18.67 -29.54
N GLN A 444 -18.61 -17.75 -28.61
CA GLN A 444 -19.26 -16.47 -28.86
C GLN A 444 -18.41 -15.56 -29.75
N ALA A 445 -17.11 -15.41 -29.44
CA ALA A 445 -16.19 -14.60 -30.23
C ALA A 445 -16.02 -15.10 -31.68
N LEU A 446 -16.08 -16.42 -31.89
CA LEU A 446 -16.04 -17.05 -33.22
C LEU A 446 -17.42 -17.15 -33.91
N LYS A 447 -18.49 -16.64 -33.26
CA LYS A 447 -19.89 -16.69 -33.74
C LYS A 447 -20.38 -18.12 -34.02
N MET A 448 -19.94 -19.08 -33.22
CA MET A 448 -20.34 -20.50 -33.32
C MET A 448 -21.60 -20.84 -32.51
N GLN A 449 -21.98 -20.03 -31.52
CA GLN A 449 -23.16 -20.27 -30.68
C GLN A 449 -24.40 -19.63 -31.35
N VAL A 450 -25.38 -20.45 -31.74
CA VAL A 450 -26.63 -20.01 -32.39
C VAL A 450 -27.82 -20.50 -31.59
N TYR A 451 -28.77 -19.62 -31.27
CA TYR A 451 -30.02 -19.99 -30.61
C TYR A 451 -31.09 -20.36 -31.63
N HIS A 452 -31.66 -21.56 -31.53
CA HIS A 452 -32.66 -22.06 -32.48
C HIS A 452 -33.69 -22.97 -31.82
N LYS A 453 -34.98 -22.64 -31.95
CA LYS A 453 -36.13 -23.40 -31.40
C LYS A 453 -36.02 -23.74 -29.90
N GLY A 454 -35.51 -22.80 -29.10
CA GLY A 454 -35.36 -22.95 -27.64
C GLY A 454 -34.03 -23.53 -27.18
N GLU A 455 -33.21 -24.04 -28.10
CA GLU A 455 -31.92 -24.67 -27.79
C GLU A 455 -30.74 -23.81 -28.27
N HIS A 456 -29.63 -23.80 -27.51
CA HIS A 456 -28.35 -23.32 -28.01
C HIS A 456 -27.69 -24.44 -28.82
N LYS A 457 -27.30 -24.16 -30.07
CA LYS A 457 -26.62 -25.10 -30.96
C LYS A 457 -25.26 -24.53 -31.36
N ILE A 458 -24.26 -25.41 -31.39
CA ILE A 458 -22.93 -25.07 -31.91
C ILE A 458 -22.97 -25.32 -33.42
N VAL A 459 -22.69 -24.27 -34.20
CA VAL A 459 -22.63 -24.30 -35.66
C VAL A 459 -21.25 -23.81 -36.08
N ILE A 460 -20.59 -24.52 -37.00
CA ILE A 460 -19.25 -24.13 -37.48
C ILE A 460 -19.43 -23.28 -38.76
N PRO A 461 -19.03 -22.00 -38.77
CA PRO A 461 -19.07 -21.19 -39.98
C PRO A 461 -18.08 -21.68 -41.03
N GLU A 462 -18.56 -21.87 -42.27
CA GLU A 462 -17.79 -22.34 -43.44
C GLU A 462 -16.45 -21.61 -43.63
N LYS A 463 -16.43 -20.29 -43.41
CA LYS A 463 -15.21 -19.47 -43.49
C LYS A 463 -14.08 -19.94 -42.55
N LEU A 464 -14.42 -20.53 -41.40
CA LEU A 464 -13.44 -21.05 -40.44
C LEU A 464 -12.91 -22.44 -40.84
N ILE A 465 -13.69 -23.24 -41.56
CA ILE A 465 -13.24 -24.51 -42.16
C ILE A 465 -12.16 -24.21 -43.23
N GLN A 466 -12.46 -23.28 -44.15
CA GLN A 466 -11.51 -22.81 -45.15
C GLN A 466 -10.25 -22.16 -44.53
N GLN A 467 -10.40 -21.49 -43.38
CA GLN A 467 -9.27 -20.94 -42.62
C GLN A 467 -8.43 -22.05 -41.96
N ARG A 468 -9.06 -23.10 -41.43
CA ARG A 468 -8.39 -24.31 -40.87
C ARG A 468 -7.52 -24.99 -41.92
N GLU A 469 -8.04 -25.17 -43.14
CA GLU A 469 -7.30 -25.78 -44.25
C GLU A 469 -6.07 -24.95 -44.65
N LYS A 470 -6.25 -23.63 -44.83
CA LYS A 470 -5.14 -22.70 -45.09
C LYS A 470 -4.11 -22.64 -43.95
N GLN A 471 -4.47 -23.10 -42.73
CA GLN A 471 -3.54 -23.29 -41.63
C GLN A 471 -2.87 -24.68 -41.58
N LYS A 472 -3.54 -25.76 -42.03
CA LYS A 472 -2.96 -27.12 -42.08
C LYS A 472 -1.69 -27.17 -42.95
N VAL A 473 -1.61 -26.34 -43.99
CA VAL A 473 -0.44 -26.21 -44.89
C VAL A 473 0.79 -25.61 -44.18
N LYS A 474 0.63 -24.91 -43.05
CA LYS A 474 1.75 -24.27 -42.34
C LYS A 474 2.30 -25.22 -41.26
N GLN A 475 3.58 -25.57 -41.35
CA GLN A 475 4.27 -26.42 -40.39
C GLN A 475 4.29 -25.78 -38.99
N LYS A 476 3.31 -26.14 -38.14
CA LYS A 476 3.21 -25.69 -36.74
C LYS A 476 4.21 -26.46 -35.88
N ARG A 477 4.83 -25.77 -34.90
CA ARG A 477 5.51 -26.43 -33.78
C ARG A 477 4.46 -26.82 -32.74
N LEU A 478 4.56 -28.03 -32.20
CA LEU A 478 3.66 -28.59 -31.21
C LEU A 478 4.46 -29.22 -30.08
N ILE A 479 3.88 -29.27 -28.88
CA ILE A 479 4.36 -30.12 -27.78
C ILE A 479 3.87 -31.56 -28.05
N ASP A 480 4.75 -32.53 -27.82
CA ASP A 480 4.46 -33.97 -27.84
C ASP A 480 4.16 -34.45 -26.40
N PRO A 481 2.92 -34.80 -26.05
CA PRO A 481 2.58 -35.23 -24.69
C PRO A 481 3.38 -36.45 -24.21
N ALA A 482 3.82 -37.34 -25.10
CA ALA A 482 4.57 -38.54 -24.73
C ALA A 482 6.01 -38.23 -24.27
N LYS A 483 6.56 -37.06 -24.61
CA LYS A 483 7.89 -36.59 -24.16
C LYS A 483 7.84 -35.83 -22.81
N ILE A 484 6.67 -35.65 -22.19
CA ILE A 484 6.51 -34.96 -20.90
C ILE A 484 6.82 -35.94 -19.76
N GLN A 485 8.01 -35.83 -19.17
CA GLN A 485 8.45 -36.63 -18.02
C GLN A 485 8.19 -35.87 -16.72
N TRP A 486 6.91 -35.76 -16.37
CA TRP A 486 6.45 -34.98 -15.21
C TRP A 486 5.45 -35.74 -14.36
N LYS A 487 5.35 -35.37 -13.08
CA LYS A 487 4.33 -35.87 -12.14
C LYS A 487 3.81 -34.69 -11.31
N PRO A 488 2.49 -34.56 -11.09
CA PRO A 488 1.93 -33.50 -10.26
C PRO A 488 2.60 -33.40 -8.88
N PRO A 489 3.18 -32.24 -8.50
CA PRO A 489 3.94 -32.09 -7.28
C PRO A 489 3.01 -32.06 -6.05
N VAL A 490 3.16 -33.05 -5.17
CA VAL A 490 2.34 -33.17 -3.94
C VAL A 490 2.93 -32.32 -2.81
N PHE A 491 2.37 -31.13 -2.61
CA PHE A 491 2.80 -30.23 -1.53
C PHE A 491 2.25 -30.70 -0.16
N THR A 492 3.16 -30.96 0.78
CA THR A 492 2.84 -31.27 2.18
C THR A 492 2.67 -30.00 3.02
N ALA A 493 1.94 -30.05 4.13
CA ALA A 493 1.71 -28.86 4.98
C ALA A 493 3.01 -28.15 5.43
N SER A 494 4.12 -28.88 5.60
CA SER A 494 5.45 -28.32 5.93
C SER A 494 6.17 -27.64 4.75
N THR A 495 5.74 -27.90 3.50
CA THR A 495 6.22 -27.22 2.29
C THR A 495 5.28 -26.11 1.80
N ARG A 496 4.00 -26.10 2.25
CA ARG A 496 3.01 -25.03 2.04
C ARG A 496 3.25 -23.78 2.90
N THR A 497 3.97 -23.87 4.02
CA THR A 497 4.15 -22.72 4.93
C THR A 497 5.09 -21.65 4.37
N TRP A 498 4.65 -20.40 4.43
CA TRP A 498 5.45 -19.19 4.23
C TRP A 498 6.63 -19.13 5.23
N GLY A 499 7.68 -18.37 4.87
CA GLY A 499 9.03 -18.50 5.41
C GLY A 499 9.28 -18.04 6.84
N CYS A 500 8.68 -18.68 7.84
CA CYS A 500 9.14 -18.56 9.23
C CYS A 500 10.38 -19.45 9.47
N PRO A 501 11.55 -18.88 9.86
CA PRO A 501 12.74 -19.67 10.17
C PRO A 501 12.59 -20.34 11.54
N ARG A 502 11.97 -21.53 11.58
CA ARG A 502 11.93 -22.37 12.79
C ARG A 502 13.35 -22.62 13.31
N LYS A 503 13.71 -21.95 14.41
CA LYS A 503 14.87 -22.32 15.24
C LYS A 503 14.75 -23.80 15.60
N LYS A 504 15.82 -24.58 15.42
CA LYS A 504 15.87 -25.97 15.90
C LYS A 504 15.91 -25.97 17.43
N VAL A 505 14.75 -26.06 18.06
CA VAL A 505 14.65 -26.45 19.47
C VAL A 505 14.96 -27.95 19.53
N MET A 506 16.18 -28.30 19.95
CA MET A 506 16.46 -29.63 20.48
C MET A 506 15.83 -29.71 21.87
N ASN A 507 14.77 -30.51 22.03
CA ASN A 507 14.28 -30.93 23.34
C ASN A 507 14.37 -32.46 23.42
N CYS A 508 15.11 -32.96 24.40
CA CYS A 508 15.14 -34.38 24.72
C CYS A 508 13.76 -34.82 25.21
N SER A 509 13.15 -35.79 24.52
CA SER A 509 11.87 -36.38 24.91
C SER A 509 12.08 -37.48 25.96
N VAL A 510 11.93 -37.16 27.25
CA VAL A 510 11.81 -38.18 28.30
C VAL A 510 10.40 -38.78 28.24
N ALA A 511 10.22 -39.75 27.35
CA ALA A 511 8.95 -40.46 27.18
C ALA A 511 8.86 -41.63 28.19
N ARG A 512 8.18 -41.42 29.32
CA ARG A 512 7.64 -42.53 30.12
C ARG A 512 6.39 -43.06 29.43
N LEU A 513 6.42 -44.32 28.99
CA LEU A 513 5.22 -45.09 28.66
C LEU A 513 5.34 -46.49 29.24
N SER A 514 4.25 -46.96 29.84
CA SER A 514 4.17 -48.28 30.49
C SER A 514 3.84 -49.37 29.48
N ILE A 515 4.57 -50.49 29.53
CA ILE A 515 4.11 -51.83 29.12
C ILE A 515 5.01 -52.88 29.82
N ALA A 516 4.50 -54.09 30.01
CA ALA A 516 5.01 -55.06 30.97
C ALA A 516 6.18 -55.96 30.48
N ARG A 517 6.74 -56.72 31.43
CA ARG A 517 7.81 -57.72 31.31
C ARG A 517 7.60 -58.74 30.17
N THR A 518 8.71 -59.25 29.60
CA THR A 518 9.10 -60.69 29.59
C THR A 518 10.59 -60.83 29.19
N LEU A 519 11.23 -61.95 29.55
CA LEU A 519 12.68 -62.24 29.39
C LEU A 519 12.95 -63.38 28.39
N THR A 520 14.04 -63.28 27.61
CA THR A 520 14.93 -64.33 27.02
C THR A 520 15.87 -63.61 26.03
N GLN A 521 17.22 -63.64 26.04
CA GLN A 521 18.30 -64.65 26.19
C GLN A 521 18.87 -65.23 24.87
N LEU A 522 20.05 -64.71 24.47
CA LEU A 522 21.19 -65.38 23.77
C LEU A 522 21.05 -65.79 22.29
N PRO A 523 22.13 -66.09 21.51
CA PRO A 523 23.59 -65.95 21.76
C PRO A 523 24.41 -65.18 20.65
N HIS A 524 25.76 -65.23 20.72
CA HIS A 524 26.82 -64.61 19.87
C HIS A 524 27.57 -65.65 18.97
N PRO A 525 28.64 -65.33 18.17
CA PRO A 525 29.28 -64.05 17.79
C PRO A 525 29.12 -63.73 16.26
N PRO A 526 30.02 -63.97 15.24
CA PRO A 526 31.47 -64.27 15.11
C PRO A 526 32.29 -63.21 14.28
N ARG A 527 33.57 -63.49 13.94
CA ARG A 527 34.47 -62.80 12.95
C ARG A 527 35.55 -63.78 12.41
N PRO A 528 36.30 -63.48 11.31
CA PRO A 528 37.57 -62.68 11.30
C PRO A 528 37.63 -61.75 10.04
N LEU A 529 38.71 -61.14 9.48
CA LEU A 529 40.15 -60.79 9.73
C LEU A 529 40.25 -59.22 9.53
N THR A 530 41.28 -58.37 9.73
CA THR A 530 42.78 -58.27 9.61
C THR A 530 43.34 -58.23 8.16
N ARG A 531 44.28 -57.36 7.77
CA ARG A 531 45.04 -56.22 8.40
C ARG A 531 45.52 -55.26 7.27
N ILE A 532 46.04 -54.03 7.47
CA ILE A 532 47.40 -53.62 7.93
C ILE A 532 47.39 -52.09 8.28
N ALA A 533 48.35 -51.62 9.10
CA ALA A 533 48.62 -50.21 9.52
C ALA A 533 50.18 -50.03 9.64
N PRO A 534 50.84 -49.02 10.28
CA PRO A 534 50.43 -47.85 11.13
C PRO A 534 51.21 -46.54 10.72
N PRO A 535 51.63 -45.54 11.56
CA PRO A 535 51.38 -45.11 12.98
C PRO A 535 51.08 -43.56 13.08
N ARG A 536 51.29 -42.72 14.13
CA ARG A 536 51.73 -42.85 15.56
C ARG A 536 51.01 -41.88 16.55
N ALA A 537 51.66 -40.76 16.96
CA ALA A 537 51.39 -39.89 18.14
C ALA A 537 52.33 -38.64 18.09
N GLY A 538 52.30 -37.58 18.94
CA GLY A 538 51.44 -37.16 20.06
C GLY A 538 52.20 -36.36 21.16
N THR A 539 51.50 -35.55 21.99
CA THR A 539 51.93 -34.95 23.32
C THR A 539 53.12 -33.94 23.36
N ALA A 540 53.32 -33.02 24.34
CA ALA A 540 52.48 -32.37 25.38
C ALA A 540 53.21 -31.16 26.10
N THR A 541 52.46 -30.31 26.82
CA THR A 541 52.80 -29.47 28.03
C THR A 541 54.08 -28.58 28.13
N GLY A 542 53.94 -27.33 28.64
CA GLY A 542 55.05 -26.50 29.16
C GLY A 542 54.63 -25.13 29.77
N THR A 543 55.23 -24.72 30.89
CA THR A 543 54.79 -23.60 31.78
C THR A 543 55.61 -22.28 31.69
N HIS A 544 54.98 -21.16 32.06
CA HIS A 544 55.52 -19.91 32.69
C HIS A 544 56.95 -19.40 32.39
N THR A 545 57.07 -18.10 32.04
CA THR A 545 57.99 -17.14 32.74
C THR A 545 57.69 -15.66 32.37
N SER A 546 58.49 -14.71 32.88
CA SER A 546 58.14 -13.31 33.20
C SER A 546 58.44 -12.21 32.17
N ARG A 547 57.79 -11.04 32.42
CA ARG A 547 58.19 -9.62 32.15
C ARG A 547 59.71 -9.32 32.24
N PRO A 548 60.24 -8.16 31.74
CA PRO A 548 59.58 -6.83 31.65
C PRO A 548 59.82 -6.00 30.35
N ALA A 549 59.59 -4.68 30.45
CA ALA A 549 59.61 -3.63 29.41
C ALA A 549 61.05 -3.10 29.10
N THR A 550 61.37 -1.97 28.43
CA THR A 550 60.67 -0.68 28.15
C THR A 550 61.45 0.14 27.09
N THR A 551 60.82 1.08 26.33
CA THR A 551 61.40 2.33 25.68
C THR A 551 62.65 2.22 24.75
N THR A 552 62.99 3.09 23.77
CA THR A 552 62.40 4.15 22.90
C THR A 552 63.46 4.55 21.85
N ALA A 553 63.08 5.18 20.72
CA ALA A 553 63.97 5.97 19.82
C ALA A 553 65.08 5.21 19.03
N ASP A 554 65.68 5.70 17.94
CA ASP A 554 65.21 6.63 16.86
C ASP A 554 66.12 6.49 15.58
N THR A 555 65.65 7.01 14.43
CA THR A 555 66.33 7.32 13.14
C THR A 555 67.58 6.55 12.64
N ARG A 556 67.50 6.00 11.40
CA ARG A 556 68.19 6.58 10.20
C ARG A 556 67.89 5.91 8.83
N ARG A 557 67.47 6.75 7.87
CA ARG A 557 67.78 6.80 6.41
C ARG A 557 67.65 5.55 5.50
N GLN A 558 66.58 5.56 4.67
CA GLN A 558 66.57 5.80 3.20
C GLN A 558 67.62 5.10 2.30
N PRO A 559 67.18 4.51 1.15
CA PRO A 559 67.04 5.33 -0.07
C PRO A 559 65.87 5.04 -1.05
N PHE A 560 65.31 6.14 -1.58
CA PHE A 560 64.78 6.36 -2.94
C PHE A 560 63.64 5.48 -3.53
N SER A 561 62.49 6.12 -3.79
CA SER A 561 61.85 6.06 -5.12
C SER A 561 61.17 7.39 -5.48
N THR A 562 61.13 7.73 -6.77
CA THR A 562 60.79 9.04 -7.35
C THR A 562 59.38 9.56 -7.09
N LEU A 563 59.25 10.88 -6.90
CA LEU A 563 57.97 11.60 -6.94
C LEU A 563 57.45 11.80 -8.38
N SER A 564 56.13 11.92 -8.52
CA SER A 564 55.45 12.65 -9.60
C SER A 564 54.12 13.21 -9.07
N PRO A 565 53.65 14.39 -9.54
CA PRO A 565 52.71 15.21 -8.77
C PRO A 565 51.24 15.05 -9.15
N GLY A 566 50.36 15.43 -8.22
CA GLY A 566 49.09 16.10 -8.58
C GLY A 566 47.88 15.22 -8.91
N SER A 567 47.21 14.66 -7.90
CA SER A 567 45.75 14.47 -7.94
C SER A 567 45.19 14.29 -6.53
N ALA A 568 44.69 15.36 -5.91
CA ALA A 568 43.92 15.26 -4.68
C ALA A 568 42.58 14.58 -4.97
N LYS A 569 42.47 13.28 -4.66
CA LYS A 569 41.19 12.56 -4.73
C LYS A 569 40.27 13.13 -3.66
N MET A 570 39.33 13.98 -4.07
CA MET A 570 38.22 14.38 -3.21
C MET A 570 37.48 13.11 -2.77
N ASN A 571 37.48 12.83 -1.46
CA ASN A 571 36.56 11.86 -0.89
C ASN A 571 35.16 12.44 -1.02
N VAL A 572 34.47 12.12 -2.11
CA VAL A 572 33.02 12.35 -2.23
C VAL A 572 32.37 11.67 -1.02
N PRO A 573 31.72 12.41 -0.10
CA PRO A 573 31.14 11.79 1.08
C PRO A 573 30.13 10.74 0.65
N ARG A 574 30.24 9.53 1.20
CA ARG A 574 29.12 8.57 1.12
C ARG A 574 27.93 9.26 1.75
N ARG A 575 26.87 9.50 0.97
CA ARG A 575 25.60 10.00 1.51
C ARG A 575 25.19 9.09 2.67
N LYS A 576 24.89 9.71 3.82
CA LYS A 576 24.42 8.99 5.00
C LYS A 576 23.07 8.33 4.64
N LYS A 577 22.71 7.25 5.34
CA LYS A 577 21.36 6.71 5.25
C LYS A 577 20.41 7.71 5.94
N PRO A 578 19.34 8.20 5.31
CA PRO A 578 18.36 9.06 5.99
C PRO A 578 17.73 8.33 7.20
N ILE A 579 17.53 9.03 8.32
CA ILE A 579 16.86 8.50 9.52
C ILE A 579 15.77 9.49 9.96
N ASN A 580 14.56 9.00 10.26
CA ASN A 580 13.43 9.83 10.63
C ASN A 580 12.87 9.48 12.02
N LEU A 581 13.39 10.18 13.04
CA LEU A 581 12.89 10.11 14.42
C LEU A 581 11.69 11.07 14.66
N LEU A 582 11.16 11.74 13.62
CA LEU A 582 9.94 12.55 13.71
C LEU A 582 8.66 11.70 13.55
N ARG A 583 8.67 10.66 12.71
CA ARG A 583 7.47 9.90 12.29
C ARG A 583 6.83 9.09 13.41
N GLY A 584 5.65 9.55 13.88
CA GLY A 584 4.83 8.90 14.91
C GLY A 584 4.02 7.70 14.43
N TRP A 585 4.61 6.79 13.65
CA TRP A 585 3.97 5.60 13.08
C TRP A 585 4.53 4.31 13.71
N PRO A 586 3.75 3.21 13.78
CA PRO A 586 4.30 1.90 14.13
C PRO A 586 5.30 1.41 13.05
N ALA A 587 6.42 0.83 13.46
CA ALA A 587 7.35 0.15 12.57
C ALA A 587 6.63 -0.93 11.74
N PRO A 588 7.01 -1.17 10.47
CA PRO A 588 6.41 -2.20 9.64
C PRO A 588 6.46 -3.62 10.25
N SER A 589 7.46 -3.90 11.09
CA SER A 589 7.61 -5.16 11.83
C SER A 589 6.60 -5.39 12.97
N LEU A 590 5.80 -4.37 13.33
CA LEU A 590 4.78 -4.42 14.38
C LEU A 590 3.35 -4.50 13.81
N LEU A 591 3.20 -4.52 12.49
CA LEU A 591 1.90 -4.63 11.83
C LEU A 591 1.46 -6.11 11.77
N PRO A 592 0.25 -6.48 12.24
CA PRO A 592 -0.23 -7.87 12.31
C PRO A 592 -0.74 -8.39 10.97
N ALA A 593 -0.01 -8.13 9.87
CA ALA A 593 -0.47 -8.35 8.50
C ALA A 593 -0.92 -9.80 8.22
N SER A 594 -0.23 -10.82 8.77
CA SER A 594 -0.62 -12.22 8.61
C SER A 594 -1.94 -12.57 9.31
N ALA A 595 -2.20 -11.97 10.48
CA ALA A 595 -3.40 -12.24 11.28
C ALA A 595 -4.60 -11.44 10.76
N LEU A 596 -4.38 -10.21 10.28
CA LEU A 596 -5.38 -9.46 9.50
C LEU A 596 -5.77 -10.19 8.21
N SER A 597 -4.81 -10.79 7.50
CA SER A 597 -5.08 -11.60 6.31
C SER A 597 -5.92 -12.85 6.63
N GLN A 598 -5.74 -13.44 7.82
CA GLN A 598 -6.53 -14.58 8.28
C GLN A 598 -7.93 -14.15 8.70
N ALA A 599 -8.05 -13.09 9.51
CA ALA A 599 -9.34 -12.51 9.89
C ALA A 599 -10.17 -12.07 8.67
N ALA A 600 -9.53 -11.44 7.67
CA ALA A 600 -10.20 -11.07 6.41
C ALA A 600 -10.67 -12.29 5.61
N ALA A 601 -9.84 -13.34 5.51
CA ALA A 601 -10.23 -14.59 4.85
C ALA A 601 -11.38 -15.30 5.57
N THR A 602 -11.36 -15.36 6.90
CA THR A 602 -12.46 -15.93 7.71
C THR A 602 -13.75 -15.12 7.53
N ALA A 603 -13.68 -13.79 7.64
CA ALA A 603 -14.85 -12.93 7.50
C ALA A 603 -15.46 -12.98 6.09
N LEU A 604 -14.63 -13.14 5.05
CA LEU A 604 -15.07 -13.29 3.65
C LEU A 604 -15.53 -14.72 3.28
N ALA A 605 -15.30 -15.71 4.12
CA ALA A 605 -15.75 -17.09 3.88
C ALA A 605 -17.21 -17.35 4.32
N ASP A 606 -17.75 -16.51 5.22
CA ASP A 606 -19.11 -16.64 5.76
C ASP A 606 -20.05 -15.54 5.22
N PRO A 607 -21.11 -15.89 4.46
CA PRO A 607 -22.12 -14.93 3.99
C PRO A 607 -22.82 -14.15 5.11
N ALA A 608 -23.01 -14.73 6.30
CA ALA A 608 -23.62 -14.00 7.42
C ALA A 608 -22.70 -12.89 7.95
N THR A 609 -21.39 -13.00 7.75
CA THR A 609 -20.39 -12.00 8.11
C THR A 609 -20.11 -11.03 6.97
N TYR A 610 -19.84 -11.49 5.74
CA TYR A 610 -19.42 -10.59 4.65
C TYR A 610 -20.55 -9.74 4.06
N VAL A 611 -21.79 -10.23 4.02
CA VAL A 611 -22.90 -9.45 3.43
C VAL A 611 -23.13 -8.13 4.20
N PRO A 612 -23.31 -8.11 5.53
CA PRO A 612 -23.41 -6.85 6.29
C PRO A 612 -22.09 -6.05 6.39
N GLY A 613 -20.94 -6.68 6.12
CA GLY A 613 -19.64 -6.01 6.07
C GLY A 613 -19.31 -5.31 4.74
N LEU A 614 -19.95 -5.72 3.64
CA LEU A 614 -19.80 -5.15 2.29
C LEU A 614 -20.98 -4.26 1.85
N GLN A 615 -22.11 -4.31 2.55
CA GLN A 615 -23.26 -3.42 2.35
C GLN A 615 -23.17 -2.14 3.19
N TYR A 616 -24.11 -1.20 2.98
CA TYR A 616 -24.32 -0.08 3.89
C TYR A 616 -24.65 -0.57 5.30
N GLY A 617 -24.09 0.09 6.31
CA GLY A 617 -24.20 -0.29 7.70
C GLY A 617 -25.24 0.50 8.48
N PRO A 618 -25.52 0.11 9.75
CA PRO A 618 -26.27 0.96 10.66
C PRO A 618 -25.42 2.18 11.08
N ASP A 619 -26.07 3.30 11.43
CA ASP A 619 -25.38 4.55 11.79
C ASP A 619 -24.30 4.39 12.88
N PRO A 620 -24.49 3.64 13.98
CA PRO A 620 -23.43 3.43 14.98
C PRO A 620 -22.27 2.54 14.51
N GLY A 621 -22.40 1.91 13.33
CA GLY A 621 -21.40 1.04 12.69
C GLY A 621 -21.55 -0.45 12.95
N PHE A 622 -20.71 -1.23 12.25
CA PHE A 622 -20.73 -2.70 12.23
C PHE A 622 -20.87 -3.32 13.63
N GLN A 623 -22.02 -3.93 13.88
CA GLN A 623 -22.47 -4.31 15.24
C GLN A 623 -21.50 -5.26 15.98
N PRO A 624 -20.95 -6.33 15.36
CA PRO A 624 -19.96 -7.18 16.02
C PRO A 624 -18.68 -6.46 16.45
N LEU A 625 -18.27 -5.38 15.76
CA LEU A 625 -17.14 -4.56 16.24
C LEU A 625 -17.52 -3.78 17.49
N ARG A 626 -18.73 -3.22 17.56
CA ARG A 626 -19.21 -2.45 18.72
C ARG A 626 -19.25 -3.33 19.97
N GLU A 627 -19.70 -4.58 19.82
CA GLU A 627 -19.72 -5.59 20.87
C GLU A 627 -18.31 -6.01 21.30
N ALA A 628 -17.43 -6.36 20.35
CA ALA A 628 -16.05 -6.72 20.65
C ALA A 628 -15.28 -5.58 21.34
N VAL A 629 -15.52 -4.33 20.94
CA VAL A 629 -14.94 -3.13 21.56
C VAL A 629 -15.54 -2.89 22.95
N ALA A 630 -16.87 -2.96 23.13
CA ALA A 630 -17.48 -2.77 24.46
C ALA A 630 -16.94 -3.79 25.49
N ASN A 631 -16.85 -5.07 25.11
CA ASN A 631 -16.30 -6.12 25.96
C ASN A 631 -14.81 -5.89 26.26
N TRP A 632 -14.01 -5.56 25.25
CA TRP A 632 -12.58 -5.35 25.42
C TRP A 632 -12.25 -4.12 26.29
N LEU A 633 -13.00 -3.02 26.15
CA LEU A 633 -12.80 -1.82 26.98
C LEU A 633 -13.29 -2.05 28.43
N ALA A 634 -14.34 -2.83 28.63
CA ALA A 634 -14.80 -3.28 29.96
C ALA A 634 -13.72 -4.11 30.68
N GLU A 635 -13.14 -5.12 30.01
CA GLU A 635 -12.01 -5.90 30.54
C GLU A 635 -10.75 -5.05 30.77
N PHE A 636 -10.51 -4.02 29.94
CA PHE A 636 -9.26 -3.28 29.97
C PHE A 636 -9.24 -2.14 30.99
N TYR A 637 -10.35 -1.44 31.23
CA TYR A 637 -10.39 -0.27 32.13
C TYR A 637 -10.88 -0.58 33.54
N PRO A 638 -10.28 0.02 34.58
CA PRO A 638 -10.74 -0.12 35.96
C PRO A 638 -11.97 0.77 36.20
N ARG A 639 -12.83 0.34 37.12
CA ARG A 639 -14.05 1.09 37.50
C ARG A 639 -13.71 2.41 38.20
N ALA A 640 -14.35 3.48 37.77
CA ALA A 640 -14.20 4.81 38.39
C ALA A 640 -15.15 4.98 39.59
N SER A 641 -14.64 5.55 40.68
CA SER A 641 -15.43 5.96 41.85
C SER A 641 -16.28 7.22 41.56
N PRO A 642 -17.42 7.45 42.26
CA PRO A 642 -18.22 8.67 42.10
C PRO A 642 -17.52 9.96 42.58
N ALA A 643 -16.45 9.84 43.37
CA ALA A 643 -15.65 10.94 43.90
C ALA A 643 -14.16 10.56 43.94
N TYR A 644 -13.29 11.55 44.09
CA TYR A 644 -11.86 11.32 44.30
C TYR A 644 -11.57 10.99 45.77
N GLU A 645 -11.02 9.81 46.02
CA GLU A 645 -10.59 9.35 47.35
C GLU A 645 -9.06 9.55 47.49
N SER A 646 -8.62 10.20 48.58
CA SER A 646 -7.22 10.64 48.74
C SER A 646 -6.31 9.61 49.42
N SER A 647 -6.82 8.44 49.81
CA SER A 647 -6.10 7.44 50.61
C SER A 647 -5.18 6.54 49.76
N SER A 648 -4.09 7.12 49.24
CA SER A 648 -3.03 6.39 48.54
C SER A 648 -2.15 5.58 49.51
N SER A 649 -2.68 4.47 50.03
CA SER A 649 -1.98 3.55 50.94
C SER A 649 -1.98 2.10 50.40
N SER A 650 -1.27 1.89 49.28
CA SER A 650 -1.24 0.66 48.46
C SER A 650 -2.63 0.20 47.96
N ALA A 651 -2.79 0.12 46.63
CA ALA A 651 -3.84 -0.73 46.08
C ALA A 651 -3.55 -2.17 46.52
N LYS A 652 -4.31 -2.68 47.49
CA LYS A 652 -4.28 -4.11 47.82
C LYS A 652 -4.89 -4.86 46.65
N GLU A 653 -4.24 -5.96 46.26
CA GLU A 653 -4.79 -6.94 45.32
C GLU A 653 -5.95 -7.73 45.97
N THR A 654 -7.03 -7.04 46.33
CA THR A 654 -8.34 -7.66 46.55
C THR A 654 -8.78 -8.22 45.21
N LYS A 655 -8.94 -9.54 45.12
CA LYS A 655 -9.09 -10.30 43.85
C LYS A 655 -10.41 -10.07 43.09
N ASP A 656 -11.18 -9.10 43.56
CA ASP A 656 -12.54 -8.78 43.13
C ASP A 656 -12.54 -7.37 42.51
N GLU A 657 -11.69 -7.15 41.49
CA GLU A 657 -11.75 -5.92 40.69
C GLU A 657 -13.05 -5.92 39.87
N GLU A 658 -14.07 -5.23 40.38
CA GLU A 658 -15.34 -5.01 39.67
C GLU A 658 -15.12 -4.14 38.42
N HIS A 659 -14.79 -4.76 37.30
CA HIS A 659 -14.84 -4.14 35.98
C HIS A 659 -16.26 -3.61 35.67
N HIS A 660 -16.35 -2.61 34.78
CA HIS A 660 -17.65 -2.12 34.30
C HIS A 660 -18.35 -3.17 33.42
N ASP A 661 -19.67 -3.33 33.54
CA ASP A 661 -20.45 -4.09 32.56
C ASP A 661 -20.28 -3.51 31.14
N PRO A 662 -20.10 -4.36 30.11
CA PRO A 662 -19.93 -3.90 28.73
C PRO A 662 -21.23 -3.32 28.16
N ASP A 663 -21.19 -2.05 27.80
CA ASP A 663 -22.35 -1.29 27.31
C ASP A 663 -22.13 -0.83 25.87
N VAL A 664 -22.63 -1.65 24.94
CA VAL A 664 -22.53 -1.43 23.48
C VAL A 664 -23.20 -0.12 23.05
N SER A 665 -24.17 0.40 23.82
CA SER A 665 -24.85 1.66 23.50
C SER A 665 -23.93 2.89 23.61
N ARG A 666 -22.81 2.76 24.34
CA ARG A 666 -21.75 3.77 24.44
C ARG A 666 -20.75 3.75 23.29
N ILE A 667 -20.77 2.75 22.40
CA ILE A 667 -19.78 2.60 21.31
C ILE A 667 -20.35 3.03 19.95
N CYS A 668 -19.65 3.93 19.26
CA CYS A 668 -19.84 4.25 17.85
C CYS A 668 -18.55 3.94 17.08
N VAL A 669 -18.62 3.25 15.93
CA VAL A 669 -17.46 3.04 15.05
C VAL A 669 -17.12 4.32 14.30
N THR A 670 -15.84 4.58 14.06
CA THR A 670 -15.34 5.82 13.46
C THR A 670 -14.22 5.58 12.45
N GLY A 671 -13.89 6.59 11.65
CA GLY A 671 -12.80 6.56 10.66
C GLY A 671 -11.38 6.68 11.26
N GLY A 672 -11.24 6.39 12.57
CA GLY A 672 -10.08 6.69 13.39
C GLY A 672 -10.09 8.12 13.94
N ALA A 673 -9.41 8.33 15.07
CA ALA A 673 -9.47 9.53 15.91
C ALA A 673 -9.59 10.90 15.19
N SER A 674 -8.74 11.19 14.19
CA SER A 674 -8.78 12.48 13.47
C SER A 674 -10.05 12.69 12.64
N GLN A 675 -10.64 11.63 12.07
CA GLN A 675 -11.92 11.73 11.37
C GLN A 675 -13.08 11.84 12.36
N ASN A 676 -12.98 11.15 13.50
CA ASN A 676 -13.96 11.26 14.57
C ASN A 676 -13.98 12.67 15.20
N LEU A 677 -12.82 13.29 15.40
CA LEU A 677 -12.72 14.67 15.91
C LEU A 677 -13.48 15.65 15.00
N ALA A 678 -13.35 15.51 13.68
CA ALA A 678 -14.13 16.29 12.73
C ALA A 678 -15.65 16.04 12.87
N CYS A 679 -16.08 14.77 13.02
CA CYS A 679 -17.49 14.43 13.26
C CYS A 679 -18.02 14.99 14.60
N ILE A 680 -17.22 14.93 15.67
CA ILE A 680 -17.55 15.51 16.99
C ILE A 680 -17.79 17.02 16.86
N LEU A 681 -16.92 17.76 16.15
CA LEU A 681 -17.09 19.19 15.94
C LEU A 681 -18.28 19.52 15.03
N GLN A 682 -18.50 18.73 13.97
CA GLN A 682 -19.67 18.85 13.11
C GLN A 682 -20.99 18.66 13.89
N SER A 683 -20.99 17.77 14.88
CA SER A 683 -22.19 17.36 15.61
C SER A 683 -22.45 18.11 16.93
N PHE A 684 -21.41 18.44 17.72
CA PHE A 684 -21.53 18.94 19.10
C PHE A 684 -21.00 20.37 19.34
N THR A 685 -20.52 21.05 18.30
CA THR A 685 -20.15 22.47 18.38
C THR A 685 -20.88 23.29 17.32
N ASP A 686 -21.01 24.59 17.52
CA ASP A 686 -21.53 25.54 16.54
C ASP A 686 -20.63 26.79 16.55
N PRO A 687 -20.11 27.26 15.40
CA PRO A 687 -19.19 28.40 15.36
C PRO A 687 -19.72 29.70 16.00
N LEU A 688 -21.04 29.90 16.09
CA LEU A 688 -21.64 31.08 16.73
C LEU A 688 -21.79 30.93 18.26
N TYR A 689 -22.03 29.71 18.73
CA TYR A 689 -22.38 29.42 20.14
C TYR A 689 -21.20 28.88 20.95
N THR A 690 -20.43 27.96 20.37
CA THR A 690 -19.20 27.43 20.95
C THR A 690 -18.14 28.52 20.85
N GLN A 691 -17.64 29.00 21.98
CA GLN A 691 -16.83 30.20 22.08
C GLN A 691 -15.35 29.96 21.72
N ASN A 692 -14.69 29.08 22.49
CA ASN A 692 -13.26 28.82 22.42
C ASN A 692 -12.98 27.31 22.49
N VAL A 693 -11.89 26.88 21.83
CA VAL A 693 -11.31 25.54 21.92
C VAL A 693 -10.03 25.61 22.74
N TRP A 694 -10.04 25.00 23.92
CA TRP A 694 -8.87 24.91 24.80
C TRP A 694 -8.05 23.67 24.42
N MET A 695 -6.79 23.85 24.06
CA MET A 695 -5.89 22.78 23.65
C MET A 695 -4.73 22.68 24.62
N VAL A 696 -4.56 21.50 25.24
CA VAL A 696 -3.44 21.26 26.16
C VAL A 696 -2.11 21.30 25.40
N ALA A 697 -1.17 22.09 25.89
CA ALA A 697 0.05 22.49 25.21
C ALA A 697 1.31 22.00 25.97
N PRO A 698 2.27 21.35 25.30
CA PRO A 698 2.34 21.14 23.84
C PRO A 698 1.38 20.03 23.37
N CYS A 699 0.90 20.15 22.13
CA CYS A 699 -0.26 19.42 21.63
C CYS A 699 0.04 18.48 20.45
N TYR A 700 -0.93 17.65 20.07
CA TYR A 700 -0.95 17.01 18.75
C TYR A 700 -1.36 18.03 17.69
N PHE A 701 -0.39 18.79 17.17
CA PHE A 701 -0.58 19.91 16.24
C PHE A 701 -1.46 19.62 15.01
N LEU A 702 -1.47 18.38 14.50
CA LEU A 702 -2.35 17.97 13.39
C LEU A 702 -3.85 17.98 13.74
N ALA A 703 -4.21 18.19 15.02
CA ALA A 703 -5.57 18.48 15.44
C ALA A 703 -5.97 19.96 15.21
N CYS A 704 -5.04 20.92 15.29
CA CYS A 704 -5.34 22.35 15.13
C CYS A 704 -6.04 22.68 13.80
N PRO A 705 -5.60 22.16 12.62
CA PRO A 705 -6.33 22.35 11.37
C PRO A 705 -7.78 21.83 11.41
N ILE A 706 -8.04 20.73 12.13
CA ILE A 706 -9.38 20.13 12.23
C ILE A 706 -10.35 21.05 13.01
N PHE A 707 -9.84 21.79 14.00
CA PHE A 707 -10.60 22.84 14.67
C PHE A 707 -10.74 24.11 13.80
N ALA A 708 -9.69 24.50 13.07
CA ALA A 708 -9.75 25.64 12.15
C ALA A 708 -10.78 25.42 11.02
N ASP A 709 -10.75 24.26 10.35
CA ASP A 709 -11.70 23.82 9.33
C ASP A 709 -13.15 23.77 9.87
N ALA A 710 -13.33 23.49 11.16
CA ALA A 710 -14.63 23.52 11.83
C ALA A 710 -15.12 24.93 12.22
N GLY A 711 -14.36 25.99 11.93
CA GLY A 711 -14.72 27.39 12.18
C GLY A 711 -14.18 27.98 13.49
N PHE A 712 -13.14 27.37 14.09
CA PHE A 712 -12.50 27.83 15.34
C PHE A 712 -11.12 28.46 15.14
N ASP A 713 -10.78 28.85 13.89
CA ASP A 713 -9.60 29.67 13.62
C ASP A 713 -9.62 30.98 14.43
N GLY A 714 -8.45 31.41 14.92
CA GLY A 714 -8.29 32.50 15.89
C GLY A 714 -8.91 32.27 17.28
N ARG A 715 -9.54 31.10 17.53
CA ARG A 715 -10.26 30.75 18.78
C ARG A 715 -9.77 29.46 19.45
N LEU A 716 -8.64 28.94 18.98
CA LEU A 716 -7.82 27.97 19.71
C LEU A 716 -7.11 28.71 20.84
N ARG A 717 -7.01 28.09 22.02
CA ARG A 717 -6.35 28.66 23.19
C ARG A 717 -5.42 27.63 23.81
N ALA A 718 -4.16 27.99 24.04
CA ALA A 718 -3.20 27.10 24.64
C ALA A 718 -3.45 26.96 26.15
N VAL A 719 -3.27 25.76 26.69
CA VAL A 719 -3.33 25.49 28.12
C VAL A 719 -2.06 24.73 28.52
N PRO A 720 -1.11 25.37 29.23
CA PRO A 720 0.15 24.73 29.61
C PRO A 720 -0.03 23.42 30.41
N GLU A 721 0.92 22.50 30.28
CA GLU A 721 1.04 21.35 31.18
C GLU A 721 2.06 21.59 32.32
N ASP A 722 1.69 21.24 33.57
CA ASP A 722 2.61 21.03 34.69
C ASP A 722 3.09 19.56 34.79
N GLU A 723 3.63 19.14 35.94
CA GLU A 723 4.12 17.76 36.14
C GLU A 723 3.02 16.69 36.32
N GLU A 724 1.76 17.08 36.55
CA GLU A 724 0.61 16.15 36.64
C GLU A 724 -0.26 16.13 35.38
N GLY A 725 0.06 16.91 34.34
CA GLY A 725 -0.75 17.08 33.14
C GLY A 725 -1.17 18.54 32.95
N VAL A 726 -2.41 18.79 32.55
CA VAL A 726 -2.93 20.15 32.29
C VAL A 726 -2.93 21.04 33.54
N ASP A 727 -2.53 22.31 33.41
CA ASP A 727 -2.73 23.34 34.45
C ASP A 727 -4.22 23.71 34.56
N ILE A 728 -4.86 23.18 35.60
CA ILE A 728 -6.28 23.42 35.92
C ILE A 728 -6.55 24.85 36.37
N GLU A 729 -5.58 25.53 36.98
CA GLU A 729 -5.73 26.92 37.44
C GLU A 729 -5.65 27.89 36.26
N TYR A 730 -4.75 27.64 35.32
CA TYR A 730 -4.72 28.35 34.04
C TYR A 730 -6.02 28.15 33.27
N LEU A 731 -6.47 26.90 33.11
CA LEU A 731 -7.72 26.58 32.40
C LEU A 731 -8.95 27.21 33.07
N ARG A 732 -9.04 27.16 34.41
CA ARG A 732 -10.16 27.77 35.14
C ARG A 732 -10.24 29.27 34.91
N ARG A 733 -9.12 30.00 35.07
CA ARG A 733 -9.06 31.45 34.80
C ARG A 733 -9.41 31.76 33.34
N GLY A 734 -8.99 30.92 32.39
CA GLY A 734 -9.35 31.05 30.97
C GLY A 734 -10.85 30.90 30.71
N LEU A 735 -11.48 29.87 31.28
CA LEU A 735 -12.92 29.61 31.18
C LEU A 735 -13.74 30.74 31.84
N GLU A 736 -13.41 31.11 33.09
CA GLU A 736 -14.06 32.20 33.82
C GLU A 736 -13.89 33.55 33.11
N ALA A 737 -12.73 33.82 32.49
CA ALA A 737 -12.52 35.00 31.66
C ALA A 737 -13.26 34.96 30.31
N ALA A 738 -13.86 33.84 29.91
CA ALA A 738 -14.70 33.74 28.71
C ALA A 738 -16.21 33.85 29.02
N GLU A 739 -16.63 33.67 30.27
CA GLU A 739 -18.04 33.76 30.66
C GLU A 739 -18.67 35.12 30.28
N GLY A 740 -19.92 35.08 29.82
CA GLY A 740 -20.66 36.25 29.35
C GLY A 740 -20.22 36.85 28.01
N LYS A 741 -19.16 36.35 27.35
CA LYS A 741 -18.63 36.92 26.08
C LYS A 741 -19.11 36.23 24.80
N GLY A 742 -19.76 35.07 24.90
CA GLY A 742 -20.30 34.33 23.76
C GLY A 742 -21.67 34.82 23.29
N SER A 743 -22.06 34.44 22.07
CA SER A 743 -23.43 34.63 21.58
C SER A 743 -24.33 33.47 22.02
N GLU A 744 -25.62 33.73 22.18
CA GLU A 744 -26.65 32.69 22.29
C GLU A 744 -27.20 32.27 20.90
N GLU A 745 -26.80 32.98 19.84
CA GLU A 745 -27.16 32.62 18.46
C GLU A 745 -26.58 31.26 18.06
N ARG A 746 -27.36 30.49 17.31
CA ARG A 746 -27.03 29.14 16.83
C ARG A 746 -27.42 29.03 15.38
N PHE A 747 -26.50 28.57 14.54
CA PHE A 747 -26.76 28.25 13.14
C PHE A 747 -27.28 26.81 12.97
N LYS A 748 -26.78 25.87 13.78
CA LYS A 748 -27.09 24.45 13.74
C LYS A 748 -28.35 24.13 14.54
N GLN A 749 -29.34 23.51 13.89
CA GLN A 749 -30.48 22.88 14.57
C GLN A 749 -30.06 21.52 15.13
N ALA A 750 -29.50 21.51 16.34
CA ALA A 750 -28.97 20.33 17.02
C ALA A 750 -30.06 19.35 17.52
N LYS A 751 -30.80 18.73 16.59
CA LYS A 751 -31.70 17.61 16.91
C LYS A 751 -30.88 16.42 17.40
N ASN A 752 -31.34 15.76 18.48
CA ASN A 752 -30.69 14.61 19.11
C ASN A 752 -29.23 14.85 19.54
N ARG A 753 -28.83 16.10 19.77
CA ARG A 753 -27.44 16.49 20.14
C ARG A 753 -27.42 17.65 21.11
N LYS A 754 -26.34 17.76 21.88
CA LYS A 754 -25.98 18.95 22.67
C LYS A 754 -24.98 19.80 21.90
N LEU A 755 -25.13 21.12 21.94
CA LEU A 755 -24.07 22.06 21.57
C LEU A 755 -23.42 22.54 22.86
N TYR A 756 -22.09 22.49 22.94
CA TYR A 756 -21.32 22.90 24.13
C TYR A 756 -20.76 24.31 23.95
N ARG A 757 -20.67 25.09 25.04
CA ARG A 757 -20.03 26.43 25.01
C ARG A 757 -18.53 26.38 24.77
N HIS A 758 -17.85 25.33 25.22
CA HIS A 758 -16.41 25.16 25.03
C HIS A 758 -16.06 23.73 24.59
N VAL A 759 -14.87 23.57 24.02
CA VAL A 759 -14.23 22.26 23.84
C VAL A 759 -12.88 22.30 24.56
N ILE A 760 -12.49 21.19 25.18
CA ILE A 760 -11.17 20.98 25.77
C ILE A 760 -10.57 19.72 25.13
N TYR A 761 -9.44 19.85 24.45
CA TYR A 761 -8.77 18.76 23.73
C TYR A 761 -7.43 18.41 24.36
N LEU A 762 -7.20 17.12 24.58
CA LEU A 762 -6.02 16.59 25.28
C LEU A 762 -5.75 15.12 24.98
N VAL A 763 -4.53 14.67 25.32
CA VAL A 763 -4.10 13.27 25.30
C VAL A 763 -3.80 12.85 26.75
N PRO A 764 -4.74 12.23 27.50
CA PRO A 764 -4.61 12.04 28.96
C PRO A 764 -3.50 11.08 29.41
N THR A 765 -3.03 10.21 28.52
CA THR A 765 -2.10 9.12 28.83
C THR A 765 -0.99 9.09 27.78
N CYS A 766 0.27 9.06 28.22
CA CYS A 766 1.45 9.07 27.35
C CYS A 766 1.37 10.14 26.24
N SER A 767 1.08 11.37 26.68
CA SER A 767 0.74 12.56 25.88
C SER A 767 1.66 12.76 24.67
N ASN A 768 1.10 13.22 23.56
CA ASN A 768 1.85 13.58 22.37
C ASN A 768 1.98 15.11 22.30
N PRO A 769 3.16 15.69 22.57
CA PRO A 769 4.47 15.04 22.51
C PRO A 769 5.10 14.60 23.85
N THR A 770 4.62 15.04 25.01
CA THR A 770 5.41 15.07 26.27
C THR A 770 5.69 13.73 26.94
N GLY A 771 4.99 12.65 26.55
CA GLY A 771 5.03 11.34 27.21
C GLY A 771 4.35 11.30 28.59
N LYS A 772 3.80 12.42 29.09
CA LYS A 772 3.14 12.48 30.40
C LYS A 772 1.83 11.70 30.44
N THR A 773 1.49 11.16 31.61
CA THR A 773 0.15 10.63 31.92
C THR A 773 -0.45 11.44 33.05
N MET A 774 -1.66 11.97 32.83
CA MET A 774 -2.36 12.83 33.77
C MET A 774 -2.82 12.08 35.03
N SER A 775 -2.56 12.65 36.20
CA SER A 775 -2.86 12.01 37.51
C SER A 775 -4.36 11.80 37.75
N LEU A 776 -4.71 10.86 38.64
CA LEU A 776 -6.11 10.56 38.94
C LEU A 776 -6.86 11.78 39.49
N ARG A 777 -6.26 12.49 40.45
CA ARG A 777 -6.78 13.75 41.01
C ARG A 777 -7.09 14.75 39.89
N ARG A 778 -6.12 14.97 39.00
CA ARG A 778 -6.20 15.94 37.91
C ARG A 778 -7.30 15.59 36.91
N ARG A 779 -7.58 14.30 36.69
CA ARG A 779 -8.73 13.82 35.89
C ARG A 779 -10.08 14.19 36.51
N TYR A 780 -10.28 14.01 37.82
CA TYR A 780 -11.52 14.44 38.51
C TYR A 780 -11.70 15.96 38.51
N GLU A 781 -10.64 16.72 38.79
CA GLU A 781 -10.66 18.19 38.75
C GLU A 781 -11.06 18.72 37.37
N LEU A 782 -10.56 18.09 36.29
CA LEU A 782 -10.89 18.47 34.93
C LEU A 782 -12.35 18.15 34.55
N VAL A 783 -12.88 16.99 34.93
CA VAL A 783 -14.30 16.63 34.68
C VAL A 783 -15.23 17.58 35.44
N ALA A 784 -14.93 17.90 36.70
CA ALA A 784 -15.70 18.86 37.49
C ALA A 784 -15.69 20.27 36.84
N LEU A 785 -14.54 20.73 36.38
CA LEU A 785 -14.39 22.03 35.70
C LEU A 785 -15.12 22.07 34.35
N ALA A 786 -15.02 21.01 33.56
CA ALA A 786 -15.68 20.91 32.26
C ALA A 786 -17.22 20.94 32.38
N ARG A 787 -17.78 20.32 33.43
CA ARG A 787 -19.21 20.42 33.73
C ARG A 787 -19.63 21.84 34.11
N LYS A 788 -18.90 22.48 35.02
CA LYS A 788 -19.21 23.84 35.52
C LYS A 788 -19.37 24.85 34.39
N HIS A 789 -18.49 24.80 33.39
CA HIS A 789 -18.42 25.77 32.30
C HIS A 789 -19.02 25.29 30.97
N ASP A 790 -19.79 24.20 30.96
CA ASP A 790 -20.37 23.60 29.75
C ASP A 790 -19.34 23.30 28.63
N ALA A 791 -18.21 22.69 29.00
CA ALA A 791 -17.16 22.28 28.08
C ALA A 791 -17.26 20.78 27.74
N LEU A 792 -17.00 20.43 26.47
CA LEU A 792 -16.80 19.04 26.04
C LEU A 792 -15.32 18.66 26.11
N LEU A 793 -14.98 17.68 26.93
CA LEU A 793 -13.68 17.01 26.93
C LEU A 793 -13.62 16.01 25.77
N VAL A 794 -12.65 16.17 24.86
CA VAL A 794 -12.36 15.22 23.79
C VAL A 794 -10.97 14.63 24.04
N THR A 795 -10.91 13.35 24.41
CA THR A 795 -9.67 12.70 24.85
C THR A 795 -9.16 11.71 23.80
N ASP A 796 -7.98 12.00 23.22
CA ASP A 796 -7.31 11.10 22.28
C ASP A 796 -6.59 9.97 23.03
N ASP A 797 -7.36 9.03 23.59
CA ASP A 797 -6.90 7.89 24.41
C ASP A 797 -6.19 6.78 23.58
N VAL A 798 -5.50 7.16 22.50
CA VAL A 798 -4.93 6.27 21.47
C VAL A 798 -3.60 5.61 21.89
N TYR A 799 -3.13 5.85 23.11
CA TYR A 799 -1.88 5.29 23.66
C TYR A 799 -2.08 4.48 24.94
N ASP A 800 -3.30 4.37 25.49
CA ASP A 800 -3.57 3.72 26.77
C ASP A 800 -3.08 2.26 26.81
N MET A 801 -3.31 1.50 25.73
CA MET A 801 -2.87 0.10 25.58
C MET A 801 -1.36 -0.07 25.31
N LEU A 802 -0.59 1.01 25.27
CA LEU A 802 0.82 1.03 24.87
C LEU A 802 1.74 1.42 26.05
N GLN A 803 1.55 0.80 27.20
CA GLN A 803 2.31 1.04 28.43
C GLN A 803 3.10 -0.18 28.92
N TRP A 804 4.20 0.05 29.64
CA TRP A 804 5.09 -0.96 30.22
C TRP A 804 5.79 -0.47 31.50
N PRO A 805 6.18 -1.36 32.42
CA PRO A 805 7.04 -1.03 33.55
C PRO A 805 8.47 -0.72 33.08
N VAL A 806 9.19 0.09 33.86
CA VAL A 806 10.56 0.58 33.54
C VAL A 806 11.62 -0.05 34.45
N ASN A 807 11.31 -0.33 35.71
CA ASN A 807 12.29 -0.68 36.75
C ASN A 807 12.50 -2.19 36.96
N SER A 808 11.87 -3.05 36.12
CA SER A 808 11.97 -4.51 36.25
C SER A 808 13.38 -5.02 35.86
N ASN A 809 14.17 -5.45 36.85
CA ASN A 809 15.42 -6.17 36.59
C ASN A 809 15.18 -7.37 35.66
N THR A 810 15.89 -7.41 34.54
CA THR A 810 15.53 -8.24 33.38
C THR A 810 15.76 -9.73 33.60
N SER A 811 14.67 -10.48 33.79
CA SER A 811 14.67 -11.95 33.73
C SER A 811 13.32 -12.54 33.28
N THR A 812 12.19 -11.96 33.72
CA THR A 812 10.84 -12.49 33.44
C THR A 812 9.92 -11.45 32.81
N LEU A 813 9.62 -11.58 31.51
CA LEU A 813 8.63 -10.75 30.79
C LEU A 813 7.16 -11.13 31.09
N SER A 814 6.88 -11.70 32.25
CA SER A 814 5.53 -12.13 32.70
C SER A 814 4.77 -11.05 33.48
N GLY A 815 5.30 -9.83 33.55
CA GLY A 815 4.82 -8.74 34.41
C GLY A 815 4.08 -7.60 33.72
N TYR A 816 3.52 -7.82 32.52
CA TYR A 816 2.62 -6.84 31.91
C TYR A 816 1.23 -6.97 32.54
N SER A 817 0.74 -5.95 33.25
CA SER A 817 -0.69 -5.89 33.56
C SER A 817 -1.49 -5.93 32.25
N GLN A 818 -2.58 -6.68 32.25
CA GLN A 818 -3.54 -6.69 31.14
C GLN A 818 -4.62 -5.62 31.30
N SER A 819 -4.75 -5.00 32.48
CA SER A 819 -5.62 -3.85 32.75
C SER A 819 -4.85 -2.53 32.74
N MET A 820 -5.58 -1.44 32.48
CA MET A 820 -5.15 -0.06 32.64
C MET A 820 -5.13 0.35 34.11
N ARG A 821 -4.14 1.15 34.52
CA ARG A 821 -3.96 1.59 35.93
C ARG A 821 -4.85 2.75 36.36
N LEU A 822 -5.42 3.52 35.42
CA LEU A 822 -6.19 4.74 35.69
C LEU A 822 -7.46 4.78 34.82
N PRO A 823 -8.65 5.07 35.37
CA PRO A 823 -9.85 5.27 34.56
C PRO A 823 -9.73 6.51 33.65
N ARG A 824 -10.45 6.52 32.53
CA ARG A 824 -10.50 7.66 31.60
C ARG A 824 -11.46 8.73 32.12
N LEU A 825 -11.40 9.91 31.49
CA LEU A 825 -12.30 11.01 31.84
C LEU A 825 -13.77 10.72 31.48
N VAL A 826 -14.04 9.86 30.49
CA VAL A 826 -15.40 9.37 30.18
C VAL A 826 -15.94 8.41 31.24
N ASP A 827 -15.07 7.66 31.93
CA ASP A 827 -15.46 6.73 32.98
C ASP A 827 -15.73 7.50 34.29
N ILE A 828 -14.88 8.48 34.60
CA ILE A 828 -15.05 9.43 35.71
C ILE A 828 -16.31 10.28 35.50
N ASP A 829 -16.57 10.80 34.29
CA ASP A 829 -17.79 11.55 34.01
C ASP A 829 -19.05 10.66 34.18
N ARG A 830 -19.02 9.40 33.74
CA ARG A 830 -20.10 8.43 34.03
C ARG A 830 -20.29 8.24 35.54
N ALA A 831 -19.20 7.97 36.28
CA ALA A 831 -19.23 7.65 37.70
C ALA A 831 -19.71 8.83 38.57
N MET A 832 -19.34 10.06 38.21
CA MET A 832 -19.83 11.29 38.84
C MET A 832 -21.31 11.61 38.51
N GLY A 833 -22.15 10.59 38.23
CA GLY A 833 -23.61 10.71 38.22
C GLY A 833 -24.26 11.27 36.95
N VAL A 834 -23.73 10.99 35.76
CA VAL A 834 -24.43 11.32 34.48
C VAL A 834 -25.57 10.32 34.23
N PRO A 835 -26.84 10.75 34.16
CA PRO A 835 -27.94 9.87 33.74
C PRO A 835 -27.74 9.45 32.27
N SER A 836 -28.08 8.21 31.89
CA SER A 836 -27.88 7.70 30.52
C SER A 836 -28.56 8.49 29.41
N SER A 837 -29.57 9.30 29.75
CA SER A 837 -30.28 10.23 28.86
C SER A 837 -29.57 11.58 28.66
N SER A 838 -28.56 11.89 29.48
CA SER A 838 -27.72 13.08 29.35
C SER A 838 -26.54 12.82 28.43
N PHE A 839 -26.13 13.84 27.68
CA PHE A 839 -24.95 13.80 26.81
C PHE A 839 -23.64 13.69 27.58
N GLY A 840 -23.60 14.07 28.87
CA GLY A 840 -22.38 14.18 29.65
C GLY A 840 -21.47 15.33 29.18
N ASN A 841 -20.20 15.28 29.57
CA ASN A 841 -19.19 16.29 29.27
C ASN A 841 -17.85 15.69 28.80
N ALA A 842 -17.73 14.37 28.61
CA ALA A 842 -16.52 13.72 28.08
C ALA A 842 -16.80 12.66 26.99
N VAL A 843 -15.89 12.57 26.01
CA VAL A 843 -15.85 11.53 24.97
C VAL A 843 -14.41 11.01 24.78
N SER A 844 -14.25 9.69 24.85
CA SER A 844 -13.02 8.96 24.54
C SER A 844 -12.91 8.69 23.04
N ASN A 845 -11.77 9.04 22.44
CA ASN A 845 -11.53 9.04 21.00
C ASN A 845 -10.50 7.96 20.61
N GLY A 846 -10.96 6.71 20.52
CA GLY A 846 -10.13 5.54 20.27
C GLY A 846 -9.79 5.30 18.79
N SER A 847 -8.70 4.58 18.53
CA SER A 847 -8.22 4.34 17.17
C SER A 847 -7.33 3.10 17.05
N PHE A 848 -7.63 2.22 16.09
CA PHE A 848 -6.78 1.08 15.77
C PHE A 848 -5.45 1.49 15.10
N SER A 849 -5.24 2.79 14.83
CA SER A 849 -4.07 3.32 14.12
C SER A 849 -2.72 3.08 14.83
N LYS A 850 -2.72 2.90 16.16
CA LYS A 850 -1.50 2.71 16.97
C LYS A 850 -1.26 1.26 17.43
N ILE A 851 -2.30 0.42 17.33
CA ILE A 851 -2.37 -0.93 17.90
C ILE A 851 -2.59 -2.03 16.85
N VAL A 852 -3.02 -1.67 15.64
CA VAL A 852 -3.15 -2.55 14.47
C VAL A 852 -2.46 -1.94 13.25
N GLY A 853 -2.82 -0.71 12.88
CA GLY A 853 -2.13 0.03 11.83
C GLY A 853 -2.92 1.23 11.29
N PRO A 854 -2.24 2.34 10.90
CA PRO A 854 -2.91 3.58 10.49
C PRO A 854 -3.69 3.47 9.18
N GLY A 855 -3.37 2.48 8.34
CA GLY A 855 -4.05 2.21 7.08
C GLY A 855 -5.45 1.58 7.23
N MET A 856 -5.81 1.05 8.40
CA MET A 856 -7.14 0.46 8.63
C MET A 856 -8.27 1.50 8.50
N ARG A 857 -7.98 2.78 8.81
CA ARG A 857 -8.94 3.89 8.85
C ARG A 857 -10.18 3.58 9.72
N THR A 858 -9.97 2.89 10.84
CA THR A 858 -11.01 2.51 11.80
C THR A 858 -10.61 2.90 13.22
N GLY A 859 -11.61 3.29 14.01
CA GLY A 859 -11.53 3.57 15.44
C GLY A 859 -12.91 3.50 16.07
N TRP A 860 -13.04 4.08 17.26
CA TRP A 860 -14.30 4.16 17.98
C TRP A 860 -14.40 5.46 18.76
N ALA A 861 -15.63 5.90 19.03
CA ALA A 861 -15.93 6.84 20.10
C ALA A 861 -16.55 6.06 21.25
N GLU A 862 -16.19 6.40 22.49
CA GLU A 862 -16.97 6.01 23.67
C GLU A 862 -17.43 7.25 24.43
N ALA A 863 -18.72 7.34 24.74
CA ALA A 863 -19.34 8.45 25.46
C ALA A 863 -20.54 7.99 26.29
N SER A 864 -21.42 8.92 26.69
CA SER A 864 -22.78 8.55 27.11
C SER A 864 -23.57 7.91 25.95
N PRO A 865 -24.62 7.11 26.20
CA PRO A 865 -25.48 6.57 25.15
C PRO A 865 -26.11 7.68 24.29
N ALA A 866 -26.57 8.76 24.92
CA ALA A 866 -27.12 9.92 24.23
C ALA A 866 -26.11 10.62 23.30
N PHE A 867 -24.86 10.81 23.74
CA PHE A 867 -23.80 11.37 22.88
C PHE A 867 -23.41 10.40 21.76
N THR A 868 -23.30 9.11 22.06
CA THR A 868 -22.94 8.08 21.08
C THR A 868 -23.97 8.01 19.96
N TYR A 869 -25.26 8.05 20.30
CA TYR A 869 -26.33 8.18 19.33
C TYR A 869 -26.28 9.51 18.58
N GLY A 870 -26.14 10.65 19.27
CA GLY A 870 -26.04 11.96 18.63
C GLY A 870 -24.88 12.07 17.62
N LEU A 871 -23.76 11.37 17.89
CA LEU A 871 -22.59 11.26 17.02
C LEU A 871 -22.85 10.33 15.84
N SER A 872 -23.49 9.17 16.04
CA SER A 872 -23.86 8.28 14.94
C SER A 872 -24.76 8.97 13.92
N GLN A 873 -25.63 9.88 14.38
CA GLN A 873 -26.49 10.69 13.53
C GLN A 873 -25.76 11.76 12.68
N THR A 874 -24.42 11.80 12.64
CA THR A 874 -23.65 12.77 11.82
C THR A 874 -24.00 12.60 10.34
N GLY A 875 -24.14 13.70 9.58
CA GLY A 875 -24.71 13.65 8.21
C GLY A 875 -23.93 12.80 7.21
N SER A 876 -22.61 12.67 7.38
CA SER A 876 -21.77 11.74 6.60
C SER A 876 -21.99 10.27 6.97
N THR A 877 -22.45 9.99 8.19
CA THR A 877 -22.71 8.67 8.73
C THR A 877 -24.12 8.19 8.36
N CYS A 878 -25.15 9.03 8.47
CA CYS A 878 -26.51 8.69 7.99
C CYS A 878 -26.59 8.49 6.46
N SER A 879 -25.51 8.76 5.72
CA SER A 879 -25.40 8.55 4.28
C SER A 879 -24.97 7.11 3.90
N GLY A 880 -25.17 6.13 4.79
CA GLY A 880 -24.85 4.71 4.52
C GLY A 880 -24.22 3.92 5.69
N GLY A 881 -24.21 4.45 6.90
CA GLY A 881 -23.61 3.85 8.09
C GLY A 881 -22.22 4.41 8.43
N ALA A 882 -21.59 3.82 9.45
CA ALA A 882 -20.26 4.23 9.90
C ALA A 882 -19.18 4.07 8.80
N PRO A 883 -18.16 4.96 8.78
CA PRO A 883 -17.06 4.87 7.83
C PRO A 883 -16.25 3.57 8.02
N SER A 884 -15.67 3.08 6.92
CA SER A 884 -14.77 1.93 6.90
C SER A 884 -15.41 0.60 7.33
N GLN A 885 -16.69 0.38 7.02
CA GLN A 885 -17.47 -0.85 7.33
C GLN A 885 -16.70 -2.16 7.08
N PHE A 886 -16.04 -2.30 5.92
CA PHE A 886 -15.23 -3.48 5.59
C PHE A 886 -14.04 -3.66 6.56
N SER A 887 -13.27 -2.59 6.83
CA SER A 887 -12.19 -2.63 7.83
C SER A 887 -12.74 -2.95 9.23
N ALA A 888 -13.94 -2.46 9.57
CA ALA A 888 -14.58 -2.73 10.84
C ALA A 888 -14.97 -4.21 11.00
N MET A 889 -15.44 -4.86 9.93
CA MET A 889 -15.68 -6.30 9.87
C MET A 889 -14.38 -7.10 10.08
N VAL A 890 -13.30 -6.76 9.35
CA VAL A 890 -12.00 -7.44 9.48
C VAL A 890 -11.42 -7.27 10.89
N VAL A 891 -11.53 -6.09 11.49
CA VAL A 891 -11.07 -5.83 12.87
C VAL A 891 -11.95 -6.56 13.90
N ALA A 892 -13.26 -6.68 13.69
CA ALA A 892 -14.15 -7.44 14.57
C ALA A 892 -13.73 -8.92 14.63
N GLU A 893 -13.50 -9.55 13.48
CA GLU A 893 -13.05 -10.95 13.41
C GLU A 893 -11.65 -11.12 14.01
N TYR A 894 -10.73 -10.18 13.77
CA TYR A 894 -9.39 -10.14 14.38
C TYR A 894 -9.43 -9.99 15.92
N MET A 895 -10.40 -9.24 16.47
CA MET A 895 -10.63 -9.16 17.92
C MET A 895 -11.27 -10.44 18.48
N LYS A 896 -12.28 -10.99 17.79
CA LYS A 896 -12.99 -12.24 18.14
C LYS A 896 -12.08 -13.47 18.16
N GLN A 897 -11.04 -13.50 17.32
CA GLN A 897 -9.98 -14.53 17.34
C GLN A 897 -8.94 -14.33 18.46
N GLY A 898 -9.04 -13.24 19.24
CA GLY A 898 -8.10 -12.90 20.32
C GLY A 898 -6.74 -12.34 19.84
N GLU A 899 -6.56 -12.17 18.54
CA GLU A 899 -5.28 -11.76 17.93
C GLU A 899 -4.88 -10.33 18.32
N LEU A 900 -5.83 -9.42 18.56
CA LEU A 900 -5.53 -8.07 19.08
C LEU A 900 -4.80 -8.12 20.44
N ARG A 901 -5.32 -8.91 21.39
CA ARG A 901 -4.71 -9.07 22.72
C ARG A 901 -3.33 -9.71 22.60
N ARG A 902 -3.20 -10.76 21.78
CA ARG A 902 -1.92 -11.44 21.54
C ARG A 902 -0.88 -10.51 20.90
N GLN A 903 -1.25 -9.72 19.90
CA GLN A 903 -0.36 -8.75 19.25
C GLN A 903 0.07 -7.61 20.18
N LEU A 904 -0.80 -7.18 21.11
CA LEU A 904 -0.45 -6.18 22.12
C LEU A 904 0.53 -6.75 23.15
N ASP A 905 0.24 -7.94 23.68
CA ASP A 905 0.94 -8.54 24.81
C ASP A 905 2.29 -9.18 24.40
N GLU A 906 2.32 -9.95 23.32
CA GLU A 906 3.50 -10.73 22.91
C GLU A 906 4.46 -9.95 21.98
N VAL A 907 3.95 -8.97 21.22
CA VAL A 907 4.70 -8.30 20.16
C VAL A 907 4.87 -6.81 20.41
N THR A 908 3.78 -6.05 20.49
CA THR A 908 3.80 -4.57 20.45
C THR A 908 4.38 -3.97 21.72
N ARG A 909 3.82 -4.29 22.91
CA ARG A 909 4.33 -3.76 24.18
C ARG A 909 5.78 -4.18 24.46
N PRO A 910 6.19 -5.45 24.26
CA PRO A 910 7.59 -5.85 24.41
C PRO A 910 8.56 -5.16 23.44
N ALA A 911 8.15 -4.92 22.19
CA ALA A 911 9.01 -4.24 21.22
C ALA A 911 9.17 -2.75 21.54
N LEU A 912 8.08 -2.04 21.85
CA LEU A 912 8.13 -0.63 22.21
C LEU A 912 8.93 -0.39 23.50
N ALA A 913 8.80 -1.27 24.50
CA ALA A 913 9.61 -1.23 25.71
C ALA A 913 11.12 -1.32 25.44
N ARG A 914 11.56 -2.25 24.57
CA ARG A 914 12.97 -2.35 24.15
C ARG A 914 13.44 -1.11 23.40
N ARG A 915 12.65 -0.64 22.43
CA ARG A 915 12.95 0.54 21.60
C ARG A 915 13.08 1.81 22.44
N HIS A 916 12.19 2.00 23.41
CA HIS A 916 12.29 3.05 24.42
C HIS A 916 13.56 2.94 25.25
N ALA A 917 13.87 1.76 25.79
CA ALA A 917 15.09 1.54 26.59
C ALA A 917 16.39 1.81 25.80
N LEU A 918 16.43 1.43 24.52
CA LEU A 918 17.54 1.74 23.60
C LEU A 918 17.67 3.26 23.38
N MET A 919 16.58 3.95 23.05
CA MET A 919 16.58 5.40 22.85
C MET A 919 17.01 6.15 24.12
N MET A 920 16.49 5.76 25.29
CA MET A 920 16.85 6.39 26.58
C MET A 920 18.30 6.13 26.99
N ARG A 921 18.87 4.95 26.67
CA ARG A 921 20.31 4.69 26.85
C ARG A 921 21.14 5.59 25.94
N ALA A 922 20.83 5.63 24.64
CA ALA A 922 21.54 6.46 23.67
C ALA A 922 21.44 7.97 24.00
N LEU A 923 20.29 8.44 24.51
CA LEU A 923 20.10 9.82 24.94
C LEU A 923 20.97 10.17 26.15
N ARG A 924 21.06 9.27 27.15
CA ARG A 924 21.97 9.46 28.30
C ARG A 924 23.44 9.50 27.86
N GLU A 925 23.84 8.60 26.97
CA GLU A 925 25.23 8.46 26.51
C GLU A 925 25.69 9.58 25.57
N HIS A 926 24.92 9.92 24.53
CA HIS A 926 25.35 10.80 23.44
C HIS A 926 24.78 12.22 23.50
N VAL A 927 23.71 12.46 24.28
CA VAL A 927 23.09 13.79 24.41
C VAL A 927 23.27 14.36 25.81
N GLN A 928 22.80 13.69 26.86
CA GLN A 928 22.86 14.19 28.23
C GLN A 928 24.31 14.25 28.76
N GLY A 929 25.14 13.22 28.51
CA GLY A 929 26.55 13.22 28.90
C GLY A 929 27.35 14.42 28.35
N PRO A 930 27.39 14.64 27.02
CA PRO A 930 28.13 15.77 26.43
C PRO A 930 27.55 17.16 26.71
N LEU A 931 26.23 17.28 26.84
CA LEU A 931 25.57 18.56 27.09
C LEU A 931 25.56 18.93 28.59
N GLY A 932 25.50 17.96 29.49
CA GLY A 932 25.44 18.14 30.93
C GLY A 932 24.02 18.32 31.47
N GLY A 933 23.91 18.71 32.74
CA GLY A 933 22.65 18.77 33.51
C GLY A 933 21.57 19.74 33.02
N GLY A 934 21.79 20.44 31.89
CA GLY A 934 20.75 21.23 31.22
C GLY A 934 19.82 20.39 30.32
N VAL A 935 20.08 19.10 30.13
CA VAL A 935 19.18 18.15 29.44
C VAL A 935 18.35 17.39 30.47
N VAL A 936 17.04 17.60 30.45
CA VAL A 936 16.08 16.92 31.32
C VAL A 936 15.34 15.84 30.53
N LEU A 937 15.65 14.57 30.82
CA LEU A 937 14.97 13.40 30.26
C LEU A 937 13.85 12.93 31.20
N ARG A 938 12.67 12.61 30.67
CA ARG A 938 11.57 12.00 31.44
C ARG A 938 11.67 10.48 31.37
N GLU A 939 11.93 9.83 32.50
CA GLU A 939 12.09 8.36 32.58
C GLU A 939 10.79 7.60 32.89
N VAL A 940 9.78 8.29 33.45
CA VAL A 940 8.45 7.73 33.81
C VAL A 940 7.33 8.68 33.38
N ALA A 941 6.20 8.13 32.94
CA ALA A 941 5.08 8.89 32.37
C ALA A 941 4.30 9.69 33.44
N LEU A 942 4.20 9.19 34.67
CA LEU A 942 3.65 9.91 35.82
C LEU A 942 4.67 9.86 36.96
N LYS A 943 4.89 11.00 37.64
CA LYS A 943 5.88 11.11 38.72
C LYS A 943 5.44 10.26 39.92
N GLY A 944 6.31 9.33 40.33
CA GLY A 944 6.02 8.36 41.40
C GLY A 944 5.54 6.99 40.91
N GLU A 945 5.23 6.83 39.62
CA GLU A 945 4.90 5.56 38.99
C GLU A 945 6.11 4.94 38.30
N GLU A 946 6.23 3.60 38.29
CA GLU A 946 7.34 2.89 37.62
C GLU A 946 7.07 2.57 36.13
N HIS A 947 6.26 3.39 35.45
CA HIS A 947 5.70 3.07 34.13
C HIS A 947 5.99 4.13 33.06
N TYR A 948 6.16 3.68 31.81
CA TYR A 948 6.21 4.52 30.60
C TYR A 948 5.25 3.99 29.53
N GLY A 949 5.07 4.73 28.43
CA GLY A 949 4.30 4.25 27.29
C GLY A 949 4.30 5.20 26.09
N GLY A 950 3.40 4.94 25.14
CA GLY A 950 3.26 5.71 23.91
C GLY A 950 4.39 5.45 22.91
N TYR A 951 4.70 6.45 22.08
CA TYR A 951 5.66 6.34 20.96
C TYR A 951 6.85 7.32 21.05
N PHE A 952 6.85 8.25 22.02
CA PHE A 952 7.68 9.45 21.98
C PHE A 952 8.51 9.64 23.25
N VAL A 953 9.69 10.25 23.09
CA VAL A 953 10.45 10.88 24.17
C VAL A 953 10.50 12.38 23.89
N TRP A 954 10.27 13.18 24.93
CA TRP A 954 10.33 14.64 24.92
C TRP A 954 11.34 15.12 25.95
N PHE A 955 12.22 16.04 25.56
CA PHE A 955 13.23 16.61 26.44
C PHE A 955 13.56 18.04 26.04
N SER A 956 13.94 18.86 27.04
CA SER A 956 14.43 20.23 26.84
C SER A 956 15.93 20.24 26.62
N LEU A 957 16.40 21.06 25.69
CA LEU A 957 17.80 21.44 25.57
C LEU A 957 18.22 22.42 26.70
N PRO A 958 19.52 22.50 27.01
CA PRO A 958 20.10 23.60 27.78
C PRO A 958 19.71 24.98 27.25
N GLU A 959 19.77 25.97 28.14
CA GLU A 959 19.47 27.36 27.81
C GLU A 959 20.45 27.93 26.76
N GLY A 960 19.96 28.84 25.91
CA GLY A 960 20.71 29.41 24.79
C GLY A 960 20.71 28.57 23.50
N MET A 961 20.26 27.31 23.50
CA MET A 961 20.14 26.49 22.29
C MET A 961 18.70 26.40 21.76
N SER A 962 18.53 26.49 20.42
CA SER A 962 17.23 26.35 19.76
C SER A 962 17.00 24.93 19.22
N SER A 963 15.83 24.36 19.50
CA SER A 963 15.43 23.07 18.91
C SER A 963 15.14 23.15 17.41
N ARG A 964 14.67 24.31 16.91
CA ARG A 964 14.46 24.56 15.48
C ARG A 964 15.80 24.54 14.73
N GLU A 965 16.82 25.20 15.28
CA GLU A 965 18.17 25.16 14.73
C GLU A 965 18.77 23.75 14.76
N ALA A 966 18.61 23.02 15.87
CA ALA A 966 19.05 21.64 15.99
C ALA A 966 18.42 20.73 14.90
N ALA A 967 17.12 20.89 14.63
CA ALA A 967 16.44 20.12 13.58
C ALA A 967 16.95 20.45 12.17
N VAL A 968 17.23 21.72 11.87
CA VAL A 968 17.82 22.13 10.58
C VAL A 968 19.26 21.63 10.44
N ARG A 969 20.13 21.86 11.43
CA ARG A 969 21.51 21.36 11.42
C ARG A 969 21.56 19.82 11.33
N ALA A 970 20.65 19.09 11.98
CA ALA A 970 20.55 17.64 11.90
C ALA A 970 20.19 17.14 10.49
N LYS A 971 19.27 17.83 9.81
CA LYS A 971 18.91 17.53 8.42
C LYS A 971 20.08 17.81 7.47
N ASP A 972 20.68 19.01 7.53
CA ASP A 972 21.77 19.44 6.64
C ASP A 972 23.06 18.64 6.81
N THR A 973 23.43 18.24 8.04
CA THR A 973 24.76 17.66 8.34
C THR A 973 24.77 16.16 8.63
N GLU A 974 23.67 15.60 9.12
CA GLU A 974 23.57 14.19 9.53
C GLU A 974 22.48 13.39 8.78
N ASP A 975 21.71 14.02 7.88
CA ASP A 975 20.56 13.41 7.19
C ASP A 975 19.57 12.77 8.20
N LEU A 976 19.29 13.53 9.26
CA LEU A 976 18.45 13.13 10.39
C LEU A 976 17.26 14.09 10.52
N VAL A 977 16.05 13.54 10.58
CA VAL A 977 14.81 14.29 10.85
C VAL A 977 14.37 14.03 12.30
N ILE A 978 14.17 15.11 13.06
CA ILE A 978 13.67 15.13 14.45
C ILE A 978 12.48 16.10 14.54
N GLY A 979 11.69 16.01 15.62
CA GLY A 979 10.68 17.05 15.92
C GLY A 979 11.25 18.17 16.77
N HIS A 980 11.05 19.43 16.35
CA HIS A 980 11.36 20.60 17.18
C HIS A 980 10.11 21.09 17.91
N GLY A 981 10.27 21.60 19.14
CA GLY A 981 9.15 21.85 20.05
C GLY A 981 8.10 22.83 19.51
N GLY A 982 8.52 23.83 18.74
CA GLY A 982 7.61 24.75 18.02
C GLY A 982 6.63 24.09 17.04
N GLN A 983 6.86 22.84 16.62
CA GLN A 983 5.86 22.07 15.85
C GLN A 983 4.67 21.59 16.69
N PHE A 984 4.69 21.79 18.01
CA PHE A 984 3.69 21.30 18.96
C PHE A 984 3.05 22.44 19.77
N GLU A 985 3.34 23.69 19.40
CA GLU A 985 2.64 24.88 19.89
C GLU A 985 1.19 24.90 19.34
N VAL A 986 0.28 25.63 19.99
CA VAL A 986 -1.12 25.72 19.57
C VAL A 986 -1.26 26.86 18.56
N HIS A 987 -1.63 26.53 17.32
CA HIS A 987 -1.66 27.50 16.23
C HIS A 987 -2.61 28.69 16.49
N GLY A 988 -2.06 29.90 16.41
CA GLY A 988 -2.78 31.15 16.67
C GLY A 988 -2.86 31.56 18.15
N ASP A 989 -2.18 30.86 19.05
CA ASP A 989 -2.02 31.23 20.47
C ASP A 989 -0.63 30.83 21.02
N GLU A 990 0.39 30.84 20.15
CA GLU A 990 1.75 30.34 20.43
C GLU A 990 2.45 31.09 21.58
N GLU A 991 2.10 32.36 21.81
CA GLU A 991 2.63 33.17 22.92
C GLU A 991 2.25 32.63 24.31
N ALA A 992 1.13 31.92 24.42
CA ALA A 992 0.64 31.39 25.70
C ALA A 992 1.42 30.16 26.18
N ALA A 993 2.08 29.42 25.27
CA ALA A 993 2.91 28.26 25.58
C ALA A 993 3.95 27.99 24.47
N ARG A 994 5.20 28.43 24.69
CA ARG A 994 6.31 28.32 23.74
C ARG A 994 7.27 27.16 24.07
N PHE A 995 7.76 26.45 23.05
CA PHE A 995 8.61 25.25 23.17
C PHE A 995 9.88 25.35 22.30
N GLY A 996 10.59 26.48 22.41
CA GLY A 996 11.77 26.78 21.59
C GLY A 996 13.04 25.97 21.90
N ARG A 997 13.06 25.20 23.00
CA ARG A 997 14.20 24.39 23.45
C ARG A 997 13.94 22.88 23.35
N GLU A 998 12.69 22.48 23.12
CA GLU A 998 12.24 21.10 23.30
C GLU A 998 12.40 20.28 22.02
N ILE A 999 12.72 18.99 22.16
CA ILE A 999 12.82 18.04 21.04
C ILE A 999 11.89 16.85 21.29
N ARG A 1000 11.17 16.43 20.25
CA ARG A 1000 10.44 15.15 20.21
C ARG A 1000 11.18 14.15 19.34
N LEU A 1001 11.47 12.97 19.90
CA LEU A 1001 11.93 11.79 19.16
C LEU A 1001 10.89 10.67 19.23
N CYS A 1002 10.78 9.87 18.17
CA CYS A 1002 9.92 8.70 18.11
C CYS A 1002 10.75 7.41 18.06
N PHE A 1003 10.49 6.49 18.98
CA PHE A 1003 11.12 5.16 19.02
C PHE A 1003 10.26 4.07 18.34
N SER A 1004 9.09 4.43 17.81
CA SER A 1004 8.12 3.47 17.26
C SER A 1004 8.36 3.10 15.80
N TRP A 1005 8.90 4.02 14.98
CA TRP A 1005 8.97 3.87 13.51
C TRP A 1005 10.25 3.17 13.02
N GLU A 1006 11.44 3.76 13.26
CA GLU A 1006 12.70 3.27 12.68
C GLU A 1006 13.16 1.92 13.28
N PRO A 1007 14.06 1.16 12.62
CA PRO A 1007 14.73 -0.01 13.20
C PRO A 1007 15.48 0.27 14.52
N GLU A 1008 15.72 -0.78 15.32
CA GLU A 1008 16.35 -0.66 16.65
C GLU A 1008 17.80 -0.12 16.55
N GLU A 1009 18.50 -0.43 15.46
CA GLU A 1009 19.82 0.08 15.11
C GLU A 1009 19.83 1.55 14.67
N ASP A 1010 18.83 1.97 13.88
CA ASP A 1010 18.71 3.35 13.38
C ASP A 1010 18.25 4.33 14.47
N ILE A 1011 17.54 3.84 15.49
CA ILE A 1011 17.21 4.61 16.69
C ILE A 1011 18.48 5.03 17.44
N VAL A 1012 19.49 4.15 17.54
CA VAL A 1012 20.74 4.46 18.24
C VAL A 1012 21.62 5.41 17.40
N GLU A 1013 21.88 5.08 16.14
CA GLU A 1013 22.64 5.96 15.22
C GLU A 1013 21.95 7.33 15.08
N GLY A 1014 20.61 7.39 15.04
CA GLY A 1014 19.86 8.64 15.00
C GLY A 1014 20.06 9.52 16.23
N VAL A 1015 20.22 8.93 17.41
CA VAL A 1015 20.55 9.68 18.65
C VAL A 1015 22.02 10.04 18.73
N GLU A 1016 22.94 9.18 18.24
CA GLU A 1016 24.36 9.53 18.09
C GLU A 1016 24.54 10.75 17.17
N ARG A 1017 23.85 10.76 16.02
CA ARG A 1017 23.79 11.91 15.09
C ARG A 1017 23.34 13.19 15.79
N LEU A 1018 22.25 13.11 16.55
CA LEU A 1018 21.74 14.24 17.32
C LEU A 1018 22.76 14.73 18.35
N GLY A 1019 23.45 13.81 19.03
CA GLY A 1019 24.55 14.12 19.95
C GLY A 1019 25.69 14.89 19.27
N ARG A 1020 26.11 14.47 18.07
CA ARG A 1020 27.13 15.17 17.26
C ARG A 1020 26.69 16.60 16.91
N VAL A 1021 25.45 16.78 16.47
CA VAL A 1021 24.87 18.08 16.10
C VAL A 1021 24.79 19.03 17.30
N LEU A 1022 24.20 18.57 18.41
CA LEU A 1022 24.02 19.41 19.60
C LEU A 1022 25.35 19.74 20.28
N LYS A 1023 26.34 18.83 20.23
CA LYS A 1023 27.70 19.12 20.66
C LYS A 1023 28.33 20.23 19.82
N ALA A 1024 28.25 20.14 18.48
CA ALA A 1024 28.79 21.17 17.59
C ALA A 1024 28.11 22.55 17.74
N MET A 1025 26.82 22.57 18.10
CA MET A 1025 26.11 23.80 18.49
C MET A 1025 26.67 24.39 19.80
N LYS A 1026 26.81 23.57 20.85
CA LYS A 1026 27.37 23.97 22.15
C LYS A 1026 28.83 24.44 22.05
N GLU A 1027 29.60 23.88 21.12
CA GLU A 1027 31.00 24.27 20.85
C GLU A 1027 31.13 25.49 19.90
N GLY A 1028 30.00 26.09 19.46
CA GLY A 1028 30.00 27.32 18.66
C GLY A 1028 30.48 27.18 17.22
N GLY A 1029 30.44 25.96 16.66
CA GLY A 1029 30.98 25.67 15.33
C GLY A 1029 30.28 26.46 14.21
N GLU A 1030 31.09 27.12 13.36
CA GLU A 1030 30.61 27.85 12.18
C GLU A 1030 29.69 26.97 11.32
N TRP A 1031 28.49 27.46 11.07
CA TRP A 1031 27.53 26.82 10.19
C TRP A 1031 26.86 27.86 9.31
N LYS A 1032 26.71 27.53 8.02
CA LYS A 1032 25.95 28.30 7.03
C LYS A 1032 24.95 27.33 6.42
N SER A 1033 23.66 27.64 6.55
CA SER A 1033 22.60 26.82 5.95
C SER A 1033 22.84 26.68 4.45
N THR A 1034 22.66 25.48 3.92
CA THR A 1034 22.62 25.25 2.46
C THR A 1034 21.21 25.30 1.89
N ILE A 1035 20.20 25.42 2.76
CA ILE A 1035 18.77 25.35 2.42
C ILE A 1035 18.07 26.64 2.84
N ALA A 1036 17.33 27.24 1.90
CA ALA A 1036 16.32 28.25 2.20
C ALA A 1036 15.09 27.56 2.81
N LEU A 1037 14.69 27.97 4.01
CA LEU A 1037 13.87 27.14 4.90
C LEU A 1037 12.37 27.22 4.59
N ASP A 1038 11.81 26.09 4.16
CA ASP A 1038 10.46 25.65 4.51
C ASP A 1038 10.60 24.41 5.41
N VAL A 1039 10.44 24.62 6.73
CA VAL A 1039 10.53 23.56 7.76
C VAL A 1039 9.16 22.95 8.03
N ASP A 1040 8.10 23.67 7.67
CA ASP A 1040 6.76 23.47 8.18
C ASP A 1040 5.97 22.47 7.31
N ASN A 1041 6.50 22.15 6.12
CA ASN A 1041 5.99 21.12 5.19
C ASN A 1041 6.53 19.67 5.41
N VAL A 1042 7.29 19.38 6.47
CA VAL A 1042 7.87 18.03 6.67
C VAL A 1042 6.86 17.04 7.29
N LYS A 1043 6.17 16.26 6.44
CA LYS A 1043 5.26 15.15 6.81
C LYS A 1043 5.84 13.76 6.47
#